data_AF-A0AAV6TSR7-F1
#
_entry.id   AF-A0AAV6TSR7-F1
#
_cell.length_a   1.000
_cell.length_b   1.000
_cell.length_c   1.000
_cell.angle_alpha   90.00
_cell.angle_beta   90.00
_cell.angle_gamma   90.00
#
_symmetry.space_group_name_H-M   'P 1'
#
loop_
_entity.id
_entity.type
_entity.pdbx_description
1 polymer ?
#
loop_
_entity_poly.entity_id
_entity_poly.type
_entity_poly.pdbx_seq_one_letter_code
_entity_poly.pdbx_strand_id
1 'polypeptide(L)'
;MLDHVEVGLSFQLLLSDSVLLYAKINNSGAQLSSSCGKKHKVNFLLDTANDFIRRAKHSNPACSFLSPYSHYTVYSSETVKTSALLGSATSLISAAKNVYSSGDGLPSYKVVCYFASWSVYRKGRGNFGPSNIDANLCTHIIYAFAKLRDNQIEAGDQYSDTEGLGNLGGYKHFNDLKLKNPNLKILLSIGGWSAGSEPFSRMASDVGNRTRFVESVAPFLQKYGFDGLDLDWEYPGSNGGNPEDKQNFVILLQELKTNLKAQGLLLTAALPKWKLAIDKGYNILALSKELDFINLMTYNFHGYGYQENETGMHTPLFKDEESGNPEATVDFAVDYWLKGGAPKEKLLIGLSLQAKSYTLSNEEQHGIGAPTVGPGHKGPYTSSAGTLGFNEICVNLTRNSWNSVYDSNARAPYAYKGDQWVSYDNMNSFNSKIDYVIEKGLGGVMLWSIDTDDFTGYCYGKKYYLLNTVATIVLSKVCQGSKINKYALGLRPKSTKTVTHQASPYSSQNRIFIMKRTLCNYLIFPMIWGIVFAADAPVCSEKDKLLIILDVANDCISKSREFFPQCTNYDEHDSNMWTCERKSNSTSLLESASSLITEAKKSYPRKTLGASKQNDKPMDCYEVQQNGKNESGIYTIWPRSRVMTNQTLCVYCDMETDGGGWTVIQRRGQFTTENDFFFKDWQSYKVGFGDKKEDFWLGNDNIFAISNQAPSMIRFDLKDASGYSAYAKYQKFWIDDEDYNYKLHISGYSGDAGDSMDSNHLREFSTKDRDNDVYRDSCAQERKGAWWYNDCGMSNLNGLNQPGEDSLAGMVWQKWKGYVSLANVEIKVRPRPLA
;
A
#
# COMPACT_ATOMS: atom_id res chain seq x y z
N MET A 1 17.87 55.98 -30.06
CA MET A 1 16.66 56.75 -29.71
C MET A 1 15.56 55.71 -29.52
N LEU A 2 15.18 55.41 -28.27
CA LEU A 2 13.96 55.93 -27.60
C LEU A 2 12.70 55.57 -28.43
N ASP A 3 11.60 54.99 -27.94
CA ASP A 3 11.11 54.60 -26.61
C ASP A 3 9.80 53.78 -26.82
N HIS A 4 9.43 53.00 -25.80
CA HIS A 4 8.07 52.61 -25.36
C HIS A 4 6.93 52.25 -26.35
N VAL A 5 6.42 51.01 -26.25
CA VAL A 5 5.00 50.67 -26.49
C VAL A 5 4.50 49.73 -25.37
N GLU A 6 3.51 50.22 -24.61
CA GLU A 6 2.72 49.50 -23.61
C GLU A 6 1.74 48.51 -24.25
N VAL A 7 1.52 47.39 -23.56
CA VAL A 7 0.44 46.44 -23.82
C VAL A 7 -0.64 46.67 -22.76
N GLY A 8 -1.84 47.06 -23.19
CA GLY A 8 -3.04 47.09 -22.36
C GLY A 8 -4.23 46.54 -23.13
N LEU A 9 -4.84 45.46 -22.65
CA LEU A 9 -6.23 45.10 -22.98
C LEU A 9 -6.81 44.17 -21.91
N SER A 10 -7.92 44.66 -21.37
CA SER A 10 -8.68 44.22 -20.22
C SER A 10 -9.61 43.05 -20.54
N PHE A 11 -9.82 42.14 -19.58
CA PHE A 11 -10.93 41.18 -19.57
C PHE A 11 -11.88 41.53 -18.43
N GLN A 12 -13.11 41.89 -18.80
CA GLN A 12 -14.26 42.14 -17.95
C GLN A 12 -15.39 41.26 -18.51
N LEU A 13 -15.84 40.24 -17.76
CA LEU A 13 -17.18 39.59 -17.78
C LEU A 13 -17.11 38.16 -17.20
N LEU A 14 -17.70 37.99 -16.01
CA LEU A 14 -18.59 36.90 -15.56
C LEU A 14 -18.61 36.88 -14.02
N LEU A 15 -19.25 37.90 -13.45
CA LEU A 15 -19.74 37.93 -12.07
C LEU A 15 -21.21 38.33 -12.12
N SER A 16 -22.06 37.37 -12.43
CA SER A 16 -23.50 37.40 -12.12
C SER A 16 -24.05 36.00 -12.36
N ASP A 17 -24.22 35.21 -11.30
CA ASP A 17 -25.31 34.21 -11.12
C ASP A 17 -25.12 33.39 -9.82
N SER A 18 -24.93 34.07 -8.68
CA SER A 18 -24.95 33.41 -7.36
C SER A 18 -25.59 34.26 -6.25
N VAL A 19 -26.27 35.36 -6.60
CA VAL A 19 -26.88 36.28 -5.62
C VAL A 19 -28.41 36.12 -5.51
N LEU A 20 -29.02 35.12 -6.17
CA LEU A 20 -30.47 34.90 -6.14
C LEU A 20 -30.90 33.58 -5.47
N LEU A 21 -30.31 33.29 -4.31
CA LEU A 21 -30.82 32.25 -3.39
C LEU A 21 -31.14 32.77 -1.98
N TYR A 22 -31.50 34.06 -1.85
CA TYR A 22 -31.95 34.63 -0.57
C TYR A 22 -33.34 35.30 -0.60
N ALA A 23 -34.09 35.16 -1.69
CA ALA A 23 -35.44 35.75 -1.81
C ALA A 23 -36.51 34.73 -2.23
N LYS A 24 -36.67 33.63 -1.47
CA LYS A 24 -37.90 32.82 -1.49
C LYS A 24 -38.13 31.94 -0.25
N ILE A 25 -37.78 32.44 0.95
CA ILE A 25 -38.28 31.91 2.24
C ILE A 25 -38.86 33.05 3.07
N ASN A 26 -39.81 33.79 2.50
CA ASN A 26 -40.72 34.66 3.24
C ASN A 26 -42.00 34.86 2.42
N ASN A 27 -42.75 33.77 2.22
CA ASN A 27 -44.19 33.83 2.04
C ASN A 27 -44.82 32.44 2.18
N SER A 28 -44.90 31.98 3.42
CA SER A 28 -46.02 31.21 3.98
C SER A 28 -45.66 30.96 5.43
N GLY A 29 -46.29 31.73 6.32
CA GLY A 29 -46.13 31.55 7.75
C GLY A 29 -46.68 30.21 8.19
N ALA A 30 -45.84 29.39 8.82
CA ALA A 30 -46.24 28.41 9.81
C ALA A 30 -45.06 28.13 10.75
N GLN A 31 -45.31 28.45 12.01
CA GLN A 31 -44.52 28.28 13.23
C GLN A 31 -43.36 27.25 13.21
N LEU A 32 -42.17 27.68 13.65
CA LEU A 32 -41.28 26.86 14.49
C LEU A 32 -40.43 27.79 15.37
N SER A 33 -40.60 27.64 16.68
CA SER A 33 -40.06 28.47 17.74
C SER A 33 -38.54 28.29 17.97
N SER A 34 -37.88 29.44 18.17
CA SER A 34 -36.66 29.69 18.95
C SER A 34 -35.79 28.51 19.44
N SER A 35 -34.56 28.43 18.95
CA SER A 35 -33.36 28.58 19.80
C SER A 35 -32.11 28.80 18.94
N CYS A 36 -31.14 29.53 19.48
CA CYS A 36 -29.85 29.94 18.90
C CYS A 36 -29.92 31.22 18.04
N GLY A 37 -29.50 32.33 18.66
CA GLY A 37 -29.43 33.68 18.08
C GLY A 37 -28.49 33.78 16.87
N LYS A 38 -28.98 33.39 15.70
CA LYS A 38 -28.24 33.39 14.43
C LYS A 38 -27.95 34.80 13.90
N LYS A 39 -28.75 35.82 14.24
CA LYS A 39 -28.61 37.17 13.66
C LYS A 39 -27.42 37.96 14.21
N HIS A 40 -27.14 37.86 15.52
CA HIS A 40 -25.99 38.55 16.13
C HIS A 40 -24.65 37.87 15.84
N LYS A 41 -24.63 36.54 15.69
CA LYS A 41 -23.40 35.77 15.42
C LYS A 41 -22.84 35.99 14.01
N VAL A 42 -23.71 36.16 13.03
CA VAL A 42 -23.32 36.46 11.64
C VAL A 42 -22.74 37.87 11.53
N ASN A 43 -23.36 38.87 12.16
CA ASN A 43 -22.85 40.24 12.17
C ASN A 43 -21.49 40.35 12.89
N PHE A 44 -21.32 39.65 14.02
CA PHE A 44 -20.06 39.61 14.76
C PHE A 44 -18.91 39.01 13.94
N LEU A 45 -19.16 37.93 13.18
CA LEU A 45 -18.18 37.30 12.30
C LEU A 45 -17.80 38.20 11.10
N LEU A 46 -18.78 38.92 10.55
CA LEU A 46 -18.57 39.92 9.49
C LEU A 46 -17.74 41.10 9.98
N ASP A 47 -18.02 41.62 11.18
CA ASP A 47 -17.25 42.72 11.79
C ASP A 47 -15.81 42.29 12.11
N THR A 48 -15.63 41.05 12.58
CA THR A 48 -14.32 40.47 12.89
C THR A 48 -13.48 40.23 11.63
N ALA A 49 -14.10 39.74 10.55
CA ALA A 49 -13.44 39.60 9.25
C ALA A 49 -13.05 40.96 8.65
N ASN A 50 -13.90 41.98 8.80
CA ASN A 50 -13.62 43.34 8.36
C ASN A 50 -12.50 44.02 9.17
N ASP A 51 -12.35 43.71 10.46
CA ASP A 51 -11.23 44.20 11.28
C ASP A 51 -9.90 43.53 10.89
N PHE A 52 -9.91 42.22 10.63
CA PHE A 52 -8.76 41.46 10.14
C PHE A 52 -8.26 41.99 8.78
N ILE A 53 -9.17 42.22 7.82
CA ILE A 53 -8.85 42.81 6.52
C ILE A 53 -8.26 44.23 6.67
N ARG A 54 -8.77 45.01 7.62
CA ARG A 54 -8.23 46.35 7.93
C ARG A 54 -6.79 46.29 8.44
N ARG A 55 -6.50 45.40 9.40
CA ARG A 55 -5.16 45.22 9.97
C ARG A 55 -4.17 44.64 8.97
N ALA A 56 -4.60 43.70 8.12
CA ALA A 56 -3.79 43.13 7.05
C ALA A 56 -3.37 44.17 6.00
N LYS A 57 -4.28 45.10 5.63
CA LYS A 57 -3.99 46.23 4.75
C LYS A 57 -3.00 47.22 5.35
N HIS A 58 -3.13 47.50 6.65
CA HIS A 58 -2.26 48.45 7.34
C HIS A 58 -0.81 47.93 7.49
N SER A 59 -0.62 46.60 7.46
CA SER A 59 0.66 45.92 7.71
C SER A 59 1.38 45.49 6.43
N ASN A 60 0.71 45.45 5.27
CA ASN A 60 1.31 45.06 3.99
C ASN A 60 0.64 45.77 2.78
N PRO A 61 1.35 46.68 2.07
CA PRO A 61 0.81 47.42 0.92
C PRO A 61 0.36 46.55 -0.26
N ALA A 62 0.85 45.30 -0.35
CA ALA A 62 0.47 44.35 -1.40
C ALA A 62 -0.93 43.71 -1.19
N CYS A 63 -1.57 43.92 -0.03
CA CYS A 63 -2.93 43.48 0.28
C CYS A 63 -4.01 44.54 -0.04
N SER A 64 -3.65 45.59 -0.79
CA SER A 64 -4.51 46.71 -1.17
C SER A 64 -5.72 46.31 -2.03
N PHE A 65 -5.71 45.11 -2.63
CA PHE A 65 -6.78 44.58 -3.48
C PHE A 65 -7.99 43.97 -2.72
N LEU A 66 -7.91 43.80 -1.40
CA LEU A 66 -9.05 43.34 -0.60
C LEU A 66 -10.05 44.50 -0.44
N SER A 67 -11.36 44.31 -0.62
CA SER A 67 -12.38 45.37 -0.38
C SER A 67 -13.23 45.05 0.85
N PRO A 68 -13.61 46.03 1.70
CA PRO A 68 -14.65 45.82 2.71
C PRO A 68 -15.98 45.50 2.03
N TYR A 69 -16.79 44.64 2.65
CA TYR A 69 -18.17 44.43 2.21
C TYR A 69 -19.03 45.64 2.59
N SER A 70 -19.42 46.48 1.63
CA SER A 70 -20.37 47.57 1.87
C SER A 70 -21.50 47.57 0.85
N HIS A 71 -22.73 47.62 1.40
CA HIS A 71 -24.04 47.95 0.80
C HIS A 71 -24.77 46.87 -0.02
N TYR A 72 -25.79 46.27 0.60
CA TYR A 72 -27.01 45.84 -0.10
C TYR A 72 -28.27 46.16 0.72
N THR A 73 -29.13 46.99 0.15
CA THR A 73 -30.51 47.31 0.58
C THR A 73 -31.45 46.68 -0.46
N VAL A 74 -32.54 46.02 -0.05
CA VAL A 74 -33.37 45.13 -0.91
C VAL A 74 -34.70 45.81 -1.34
N TYR A 75 -35.10 45.66 -2.62
CA TYR A 75 -36.46 45.89 -3.15
C TYR A 75 -36.87 44.83 -4.22
N SER A 76 -38.18 44.60 -4.38
CA SER A 76 -38.97 43.46 -4.94
C SER A 76 -39.17 43.42 -6.49
N SER A 77 -39.08 42.30 -7.24
CA SER A 77 -40.05 41.21 -7.57
C SER A 77 -40.44 41.16 -9.08
N GLU A 78 -40.31 39.99 -9.75
CA GLU A 78 -41.31 39.33 -10.64
C GLU A 78 -40.75 38.09 -11.40
N THR A 79 -41.65 37.24 -11.92
CA THR A 79 -41.56 35.76 -12.09
C THR A 79 -41.62 35.26 -13.54
N VAL A 80 -40.85 34.20 -13.91
CA VAL A 80 -41.13 33.30 -15.06
C VAL A 80 -40.73 31.83 -14.76
N LYS A 81 -41.42 30.89 -15.45
CA LYS A 81 -41.74 29.48 -15.18
C LYS A 81 -40.65 28.42 -15.50
N THR A 82 -40.74 27.33 -14.74
CA THR A 82 -40.04 26.03 -14.80
C THR A 82 -40.75 24.99 -15.67
N SER A 83 -40.03 24.18 -16.46
CA SER A 83 -40.28 22.73 -16.64
C SER A 83 -39.32 22.08 -17.67
N ALA A 84 -38.22 21.46 -17.22
CA ALA A 84 -37.52 20.34 -17.88
C ALA A 84 -36.25 19.96 -17.11
N LEU A 85 -36.34 19.31 -15.94
CA LEU A 85 -35.19 18.66 -15.28
C LEU A 85 -35.55 17.67 -14.15
N LEU A 86 -36.79 17.19 -14.10
CA LEU A 86 -37.27 16.25 -13.07
C LEU A 86 -36.98 14.75 -13.36
N GLY A 87 -36.09 14.44 -14.31
CA GLY A 87 -35.84 13.07 -14.76
C GLY A 87 -34.67 12.31 -14.11
N SER A 88 -33.77 12.96 -13.37
CA SER A 88 -32.47 12.35 -12.99
C SER A 88 -32.21 12.21 -11.49
N ALA A 89 -33.13 12.59 -10.61
CA ALA A 89 -32.91 12.59 -9.16
C ALA A 89 -33.45 11.35 -8.42
N THR A 90 -34.24 10.49 -9.06
CA THR A 90 -34.87 9.33 -8.39
C THR A 90 -34.07 8.03 -8.49
N SER A 91 -33.07 7.89 -9.38
CA SER A 91 -32.26 6.66 -9.45
C SER A 91 -31.07 6.61 -8.49
N LEU A 92 -30.65 7.75 -7.93
CA LEU A 92 -29.50 7.84 -7.02
C LEU A 92 -29.84 7.54 -5.55
N ILE A 93 -31.11 7.70 -5.14
CA ILE A 93 -31.53 7.49 -3.74
C ILE A 93 -31.79 6.00 -3.45
N SER A 94 -32.11 5.20 -4.47
CA SER A 94 -32.25 3.74 -4.35
C SER A 94 -30.89 3.04 -4.13
N ALA A 95 -29.83 3.55 -4.77
CA ALA A 95 -28.48 2.99 -4.64
C ALA A 95 -27.83 3.28 -3.26
N ALA A 96 -28.24 4.34 -2.57
CA ALA A 96 -27.66 4.73 -1.28
C ALA A 96 -28.19 3.94 -0.07
N LYS A 97 -29.36 3.29 -0.18
CA LYS A 97 -29.97 2.54 0.94
C LYS A 97 -29.44 1.11 1.11
N ASN A 98 -28.85 0.50 0.09
CA ASN A 98 -28.33 -0.88 0.15
C ASN A 98 -26.88 -1.00 0.64
N VAL A 99 -26.21 0.11 0.97
CA VAL A 99 -24.79 0.12 1.39
C VAL A 99 -24.63 0.09 2.93
N TYR A 100 -25.69 0.31 3.71
CA TYR A 100 -25.60 0.44 5.18
C TYR A 100 -26.04 -0.78 5.99
N SER A 101 -26.12 -1.98 5.38
CA SER A 101 -26.42 -3.22 6.11
C SER A 101 -25.45 -4.37 5.77
N SER A 102 -24.17 -4.21 6.09
CA SER A 102 -23.34 -5.37 6.45
C SER A 102 -22.17 -4.89 7.32
N GLY A 103 -22.14 -5.37 8.56
CA GLY A 103 -20.96 -5.26 9.40
C GLY A 103 -19.98 -6.34 8.97
N ASP A 104 -19.03 -6.00 8.11
CA ASP A 104 -17.93 -6.89 7.74
C ASP A 104 -16.59 -6.25 8.12
N GLY A 105 -15.72 -7.07 8.72
CA GLY A 105 -14.35 -6.70 9.06
C GLY A 105 -13.50 -6.32 7.84
N LEU A 106 -12.24 -5.92 8.10
CA LEU A 106 -11.25 -5.64 7.05
C LEU A 106 -11.23 -6.74 5.97
N PRO A 107 -11.08 -6.39 4.67
CA PRO A 107 -11.00 -7.40 3.61
C PRO A 107 -9.81 -8.33 3.86
N SER A 108 -10.09 -9.61 4.10
CA SER A 108 -9.05 -10.64 4.18
C SER A 108 -8.66 -11.05 2.76
N TYR A 109 -7.53 -10.56 2.27
CA TYR A 109 -6.96 -11.03 1.00
C TYR A 109 -6.60 -12.50 1.09
N LYS A 110 -6.86 -13.26 0.02
CA LYS A 110 -6.49 -14.67 -0.07
C LYS A 110 -5.13 -14.82 -0.74
N VAL A 111 -4.29 -15.67 -0.15
CA VAL A 111 -3.11 -16.26 -0.79
C VAL A 111 -3.41 -17.73 -1.01
N VAL A 112 -3.66 -18.11 -2.26
CA VAL A 112 -4.06 -19.47 -2.67
C VAL A 112 -2.89 -20.15 -3.37
N CYS A 113 -2.46 -21.29 -2.87
CA CYS A 113 -1.22 -21.93 -3.31
C CYS A 113 -1.52 -23.30 -3.93
N TYR A 114 -1.25 -23.49 -5.22
CA TYR A 114 -1.34 -24.83 -5.82
C TYR A 114 -0.10 -25.65 -5.49
N PHE A 115 -0.33 -26.90 -5.13
CA PHE A 115 0.68 -27.96 -4.99
C PHE A 115 0.49 -28.98 -6.10
N ALA A 116 1.50 -29.13 -6.96
CA ALA A 116 1.51 -30.18 -7.97
C ALA A 116 1.87 -31.54 -7.35
N SER A 117 0.94 -32.48 -7.31
CA SER A 117 1.12 -33.79 -6.68
C SER A 117 2.27 -34.59 -7.27
N TRP A 118 2.54 -34.45 -8.56
CA TRP A 118 3.65 -35.12 -9.23
C TRP A 118 5.03 -34.58 -8.85
N SER A 119 5.12 -33.46 -8.11
CA SER A 119 6.40 -32.92 -7.64
C SER A 119 7.13 -33.85 -6.66
N VAL A 120 6.42 -34.80 -6.05
CA VAL A 120 6.99 -35.87 -5.20
C VAL A 120 7.90 -36.82 -5.98
N TYR A 121 7.78 -36.86 -7.30
CA TYR A 121 8.59 -37.72 -8.18
C TYR A 121 9.80 -37.00 -8.79
N ARG A 122 9.93 -35.69 -8.57
CA ARG A 122 11.10 -34.95 -9.04
C ARG A 122 12.35 -35.43 -8.31
N LYS A 123 13.48 -35.42 -9.03
CA LYS A 123 14.76 -35.90 -8.52
C LYS A 123 15.53 -34.79 -7.81
N GLY A 124 16.35 -35.17 -6.83
CA GLY A 124 17.26 -34.25 -6.14
C GLY A 124 16.54 -33.08 -5.49
N ARG A 125 17.07 -31.86 -5.69
CA ARG A 125 16.52 -30.61 -5.12
C ARG A 125 15.15 -30.20 -5.70
N GLY A 126 14.66 -30.92 -6.70
CA GLY A 126 13.30 -30.74 -7.22
C GLY A 126 12.23 -31.50 -6.44
N ASN A 127 12.62 -32.48 -5.62
CA ASN A 127 11.68 -33.32 -4.86
C ASN A 127 10.91 -32.47 -3.85
N PHE A 128 9.58 -32.45 -3.99
CA PHE A 128 8.72 -31.64 -3.15
C PHE A 128 7.47 -32.43 -2.78
N GLY A 129 7.16 -32.52 -1.49
CA GLY A 129 5.98 -33.18 -0.97
C GLY A 129 5.37 -32.44 0.22
N PRO A 130 4.33 -33.02 0.85
CA PRO A 130 3.62 -32.37 1.96
C PRO A 130 4.52 -31.91 3.11
N SER A 131 5.61 -32.64 3.38
CA SER A 131 6.57 -32.31 4.44
C SER A 131 7.39 -31.05 4.18
N ASN A 132 7.52 -30.62 2.92
CA ASN A 132 8.25 -29.41 2.57
C ASN A 132 7.42 -28.16 2.89
N ILE A 133 6.10 -28.25 2.75
CA ILE A 133 5.17 -27.11 2.80
C ILE A 133 5.18 -26.41 4.16
N ASP A 134 5.37 -25.09 4.12
CA ASP A 134 5.10 -24.21 5.25
C ASP A 134 3.63 -23.79 5.27
N ALA A 135 2.89 -24.29 6.26
CA ALA A 135 1.46 -24.10 6.41
C ALA A 135 1.05 -22.63 6.71
N ASN A 136 2.00 -21.75 7.01
CA ASN A 136 1.73 -20.35 7.36
C ASN A 136 1.90 -19.36 6.20
N LEU A 137 2.44 -19.81 5.06
CA LEU A 137 2.67 -18.92 3.91
C LEU A 137 1.42 -18.70 3.06
N CYS A 138 0.41 -19.56 3.20
CA CYS A 138 -0.79 -19.56 2.36
C CYS A 138 -2.05 -19.57 3.24
N THR A 139 -3.08 -18.88 2.78
CA THR A 139 -4.43 -18.95 3.41
C THR A 139 -5.18 -20.21 2.98
N HIS A 140 -4.97 -20.60 1.71
CA HIS A 140 -5.53 -21.80 1.11
C HIS A 140 -4.43 -22.53 0.36
N ILE A 141 -4.43 -23.85 0.42
CA ILE A 141 -3.57 -24.68 -0.42
C ILE A 141 -4.44 -25.66 -1.20
N ILE A 142 -4.19 -25.78 -2.49
CA ILE A 142 -4.96 -26.62 -3.42
C ILE A 142 -4.09 -27.78 -3.88
N TYR A 143 -4.55 -29.01 -3.62
CA TYR A 143 -3.90 -30.24 -4.07
C TYR A 143 -4.30 -30.54 -5.52
N ALA A 144 -3.35 -30.46 -6.44
CA ALA A 144 -3.55 -30.71 -7.86
C ALA A 144 -2.88 -32.04 -8.26
N PHE A 145 -3.60 -33.08 -8.70
CA PHE A 145 -5.04 -33.17 -8.95
C PHE A 145 -5.62 -34.53 -8.57
N ALA A 146 -6.92 -34.56 -8.30
CA ALA A 146 -7.78 -35.73 -8.46
C ALA A 146 -8.12 -35.96 -9.95
N LYS A 147 -8.83 -37.06 -10.26
CA LYS A 147 -9.26 -37.37 -11.63
C LYS A 147 -10.74 -37.72 -11.72
N LEU A 148 -11.29 -37.58 -12.91
CA LEU A 148 -12.63 -38.01 -13.27
C LEU A 148 -12.57 -39.42 -13.89
N ARG A 149 -13.30 -40.37 -13.32
CA ARG A 149 -13.44 -41.72 -13.88
C ARG A 149 -14.87 -42.20 -13.70
N ASP A 150 -15.46 -42.75 -14.76
CA ASP A 150 -16.84 -43.27 -14.74
C ASP A 150 -17.86 -42.29 -14.15
N ASN A 151 -17.67 -41.00 -14.46
CA ASN A 151 -18.44 -39.85 -13.95
C ASN A 151 -18.41 -39.71 -12.42
N GLN A 152 -17.29 -40.09 -11.78
CA GLN A 152 -17.06 -39.93 -10.35
C GLN A 152 -15.65 -39.36 -10.09
N ILE A 153 -15.49 -38.71 -8.94
CA ILE A 153 -14.16 -38.29 -8.48
C ILE A 153 -13.37 -39.50 -7.96
N GLU A 154 -12.10 -39.58 -8.36
CA GLU A 154 -11.14 -40.56 -7.86
C GLU A 154 -9.79 -39.92 -7.55
N ALA A 155 -8.96 -40.63 -6.78
CA ALA A 155 -7.58 -40.24 -6.54
C ALA A 155 -6.80 -40.15 -7.87
N GLY A 156 -6.01 -39.09 -8.03
CA GLY A 156 -5.19 -38.89 -9.22
C GLY A 156 -4.19 -40.02 -9.37
N ASP A 157 -3.41 -40.24 -8.31
CA ASP A 157 -2.44 -41.32 -8.16
C ASP A 157 -2.78 -42.18 -6.94
N GLN A 158 -3.21 -43.42 -7.17
CA GLN A 158 -3.61 -44.34 -6.09
C GLN A 158 -2.44 -44.63 -5.12
N TYR A 159 -1.22 -44.76 -5.64
CA TYR A 159 -0.05 -45.11 -4.84
C TYR A 159 0.42 -43.92 -3.98
N SER A 160 0.51 -42.73 -4.57
CA SER A 160 0.97 -41.54 -3.85
C SER A 160 -0.11 -40.95 -2.93
N ASP A 161 -1.36 -40.88 -3.40
CA ASP A 161 -2.38 -40.05 -2.75
C ASP A 161 -3.10 -40.76 -1.59
N THR A 162 -3.36 -42.07 -1.71
CA THR A 162 -4.25 -42.79 -0.79
C THR A 162 -3.53 -43.49 0.36
N GLU A 163 -4.24 -43.82 1.43
CA GLU A 163 -3.74 -44.65 2.53
C GLU A 163 -3.94 -46.14 2.22
N GLY A 164 -3.07 -47.00 2.75
CA GLY A 164 -3.20 -48.45 2.62
C GLY A 164 -1.86 -49.17 2.62
N LEU A 165 -1.87 -50.50 2.61
CA LEU A 165 -0.65 -51.30 2.57
C LEU A 165 0.10 -51.03 1.27
N GLY A 166 1.23 -50.32 1.36
CA GLY A 166 2.08 -49.96 0.23
C GLY A 166 1.81 -48.58 -0.39
N ASN A 167 0.78 -47.84 0.04
CA ASN A 167 0.52 -46.48 -0.46
C ASN A 167 1.10 -45.42 0.50
N LEU A 168 1.38 -44.23 -0.03
CA LEU A 168 2.12 -43.17 0.68
C LEU A 168 1.24 -42.20 1.51
N GLY A 169 -0.08 -42.25 1.38
CA GLY A 169 -0.99 -41.43 2.21
C GLY A 169 -0.91 -39.93 1.94
N GLY A 170 -0.57 -39.52 0.72
CA GLY A 170 -0.35 -38.12 0.34
C GLY A 170 -1.48 -37.16 0.73
N TYR A 171 -2.74 -37.53 0.50
CA TYR A 171 -3.89 -36.69 0.88
C TYR A 171 -3.99 -36.44 2.38
N LYS A 172 -3.73 -37.47 3.19
CA LYS A 172 -3.76 -37.34 4.65
C LYS A 172 -2.62 -36.47 5.15
N HIS A 173 -1.39 -36.74 4.71
CA HIS A 173 -0.23 -35.95 5.10
C HIS A 173 -0.33 -34.49 4.65
N PHE A 174 -1.00 -34.25 3.53
CA PHE A 174 -1.32 -32.90 3.10
C PHE A 174 -2.33 -32.23 4.03
N ASN A 175 -3.39 -32.93 4.43
CA ASN A 175 -4.38 -32.40 5.37
C ASN A 175 -3.84 -32.21 6.80
N ASP A 176 -2.82 -32.98 7.21
CA ASP A 176 -2.10 -32.80 8.48
C ASP A 176 -1.43 -31.41 8.60
N LEU A 177 -1.25 -30.67 7.50
CA LEU A 177 -0.79 -29.27 7.57
C LEU A 177 -1.71 -28.38 8.41
N LYS A 178 -3.00 -28.72 8.53
CA LYS A 178 -3.94 -28.03 9.42
C LYS A 178 -3.61 -28.21 10.90
N LEU A 179 -2.85 -29.24 11.28
CA LEU A 179 -2.34 -29.40 12.65
C LEU A 179 -1.28 -28.33 12.97
N LYS A 180 -0.56 -27.84 11.96
CA LYS A 180 0.41 -26.75 12.11
C LYS A 180 -0.26 -25.37 12.05
N ASN A 181 -1.28 -25.22 11.20
CA ASN A 181 -2.06 -23.99 11.08
C ASN A 181 -3.56 -24.32 10.98
N PRO A 182 -4.32 -24.25 12.09
CA PRO A 182 -5.76 -24.58 12.10
C PRO A 182 -6.63 -23.65 11.23
N ASN A 183 -6.12 -22.47 10.85
CA ASN A 183 -6.83 -21.52 9.99
C ASN A 183 -6.66 -21.83 8.49
N LEU A 184 -5.70 -22.69 8.14
CA LEU A 184 -5.43 -23.08 6.75
C LEU A 184 -6.62 -23.85 6.17
N LYS A 185 -7.01 -23.50 4.94
CA LYS A 185 -7.99 -24.24 4.15
C LYS A 185 -7.30 -25.07 3.07
N ILE A 186 -7.71 -26.32 2.94
CA ILE A 186 -7.10 -27.25 1.99
C ILE A 186 -8.17 -27.77 1.04
N LEU A 187 -8.02 -27.48 -0.25
CA LEU A 187 -8.95 -27.91 -1.30
C LEU A 187 -8.30 -28.99 -2.17
N LEU A 188 -9.14 -29.82 -2.80
CA LEU A 188 -8.73 -30.77 -3.82
C LEU A 188 -9.16 -30.23 -5.18
N SER A 189 -8.22 -30.14 -6.13
CA SER A 189 -8.53 -29.76 -7.50
C SER A 189 -8.73 -30.99 -8.38
N ILE A 190 -9.66 -30.92 -9.33
CA ILE A 190 -9.92 -31.94 -10.35
C ILE A 190 -9.94 -31.29 -11.73
N GLY A 191 -9.20 -31.89 -12.67
CA GLY A 191 -9.05 -31.38 -14.04
C GLY A 191 -7.60 -31.16 -14.41
N GLY A 192 -7.30 -29.94 -14.86
CA GLY A 192 -6.00 -29.53 -15.38
C GLY A 192 -5.79 -29.97 -16.83
N TRP A 193 -4.80 -29.35 -17.47
CA TRP A 193 -4.43 -29.57 -18.88
C TRP A 193 -4.38 -31.05 -19.31
N SER A 194 -3.79 -31.93 -18.49
CA SER A 194 -3.62 -33.36 -18.83
C SER A 194 -4.92 -34.17 -18.81
N ALA A 195 -5.96 -33.70 -18.13
CA ALA A 195 -7.25 -34.38 -18.10
C ALA A 195 -8.06 -34.16 -19.39
N GLY A 196 -7.77 -33.09 -20.13
CA GLY A 196 -8.49 -32.70 -21.34
C GLY A 196 -9.93 -32.21 -21.06
N SER A 197 -10.58 -31.68 -22.09
CA SER A 197 -11.93 -31.11 -21.97
C SER A 197 -13.05 -32.13 -22.19
N GLU A 198 -12.83 -33.09 -23.09
CA GLU A 198 -13.87 -34.04 -23.54
C GLU A 198 -14.51 -34.86 -22.39
N PRO A 199 -13.76 -35.41 -21.41
CA PRO A 199 -14.38 -36.15 -20.30
C PRO A 199 -15.33 -35.30 -19.46
N PHE A 200 -14.98 -34.03 -19.22
CA PHE A 200 -15.82 -33.10 -18.47
C PHE A 200 -17.04 -32.66 -19.28
N SER A 201 -16.89 -32.43 -20.59
CA SER A 201 -18.02 -32.12 -21.48
C SER A 201 -19.07 -33.24 -21.45
N ARG A 202 -18.65 -34.51 -21.59
CA ARG A 202 -19.56 -35.67 -21.52
C ARG A 202 -20.22 -35.85 -20.15
N MET A 203 -19.47 -35.58 -19.07
CA MET A 203 -20.03 -35.64 -17.72
C MET A 203 -21.07 -34.52 -17.52
N ALA A 204 -20.77 -33.30 -17.95
CA ALA A 204 -21.62 -32.13 -17.78
C ALA A 204 -22.88 -32.17 -18.66
N SER A 205 -22.83 -32.81 -19.83
CA SER A 205 -23.94 -32.81 -20.81
C SER A 205 -25.16 -33.64 -20.41
N ASP A 206 -25.00 -34.64 -19.54
CA ASP A 206 -26.08 -35.56 -19.16
C ASP A 206 -26.44 -35.44 -17.68
N VAL A 207 -27.73 -35.39 -17.37
CA VAL A 207 -28.22 -35.23 -15.98
C VAL A 207 -27.80 -36.41 -15.11
N GLY A 208 -27.87 -37.64 -15.62
CA GLY A 208 -27.49 -38.83 -14.86
C GLY A 208 -25.99 -38.87 -14.57
N ASN A 209 -25.15 -38.48 -15.54
CA ASN A 209 -23.71 -38.39 -15.38
C ASN A 209 -23.30 -37.28 -14.40
N ARG A 210 -23.90 -36.08 -14.52
CA ARG A 210 -23.66 -34.99 -13.56
C ARG A 210 -24.06 -35.37 -12.14
N THR A 211 -25.23 -35.96 -11.95
CA THR A 211 -25.69 -36.39 -10.63
C THR A 211 -24.71 -37.37 -10.00
N ARG A 212 -24.24 -38.38 -10.76
CA ARG A 212 -23.22 -39.32 -10.26
C ARG A 212 -21.94 -38.62 -9.82
N PHE A 213 -21.49 -37.63 -10.60
CA PHE A 213 -20.30 -36.87 -10.26
C PHE A 213 -20.53 -36.06 -8.99
N VAL A 214 -21.57 -35.23 -8.96
CA VAL A 214 -21.93 -34.36 -7.82
C VAL A 214 -22.08 -35.16 -6.53
N GLU A 215 -22.78 -36.31 -6.58
CA GLU A 215 -22.98 -37.18 -5.41
C GLU A 215 -21.69 -37.87 -4.94
N SER A 216 -20.72 -38.10 -5.83
CA SER A 216 -19.43 -38.69 -5.46
C SER A 216 -18.48 -37.71 -4.76
N VAL A 217 -18.64 -36.40 -4.97
CA VAL A 217 -17.67 -35.37 -4.53
C VAL A 217 -17.61 -35.22 -3.02
N ALA A 218 -18.72 -34.85 -2.36
CA ALA A 218 -18.68 -34.54 -0.93
C ALA A 218 -18.19 -35.71 -0.06
N PRO A 219 -18.65 -36.97 -0.28
CA PRO A 219 -18.12 -38.11 0.47
C PRO A 219 -16.61 -38.31 0.25
N PHE A 220 -16.10 -38.09 -0.96
CA PHE A 220 -14.68 -38.22 -1.26
C PHE A 220 -13.85 -37.15 -0.53
N LEU A 221 -14.29 -35.88 -0.55
CA LEU A 221 -13.61 -34.80 0.14
C LEU A 221 -13.59 -35.03 1.66
N GLN A 222 -14.73 -35.43 2.23
CA GLN A 222 -14.85 -35.72 3.67
C GLN A 222 -13.98 -36.90 4.10
N LYS A 223 -13.90 -37.96 3.28
CA LYS A 223 -13.05 -39.12 3.54
C LYS A 223 -11.60 -38.73 3.83
N TYR A 224 -11.07 -37.76 3.09
CA TYR A 224 -9.67 -37.32 3.22
C TYR A 224 -9.49 -35.99 3.97
N GLY A 225 -10.59 -35.40 4.47
CA GLY A 225 -10.55 -34.19 5.29
C GLY A 225 -10.35 -32.87 4.53
N PHE A 226 -10.63 -32.82 3.24
CA PHE A 226 -10.57 -31.59 2.44
C PHE A 226 -11.68 -30.60 2.82
N ASP A 227 -11.36 -29.30 2.75
CA ASP A 227 -12.27 -28.19 3.05
C ASP A 227 -13.05 -27.69 1.82
N GLY A 228 -12.82 -28.27 0.64
CA GLY A 228 -13.53 -27.90 -0.58
C GLY A 228 -13.01 -28.52 -1.87
N LEU A 229 -13.73 -28.24 -2.96
CA LEU A 229 -13.40 -28.62 -4.33
C LEU A 229 -12.94 -27.40 -5.13
N ASP A 230 -11.93 -27.59 -5.95
CA ASP A 230 -11.52 -26.67 -7.00
C ASP A 230 -11.73 -27.33 -8.38
N LEU A 231 -12.44 -26.68 -9.29
CA LEU A 231 -12.69 -27.18 -10.65
C LEU A 231 -11.79 -26.54 -11.69
N ASP A 232 -10.97 -27.36 -12.34
CA ASP A 232 -9.99 -26.93 -13.33
C ASP A 232 -10.31 -27.57 -14.71
N TRP A 233 -11.53 -27.37 -15.20
CA TRP A 233 -11.93 -27.84 -16.53
C TRP A 233 -11.31 -26.95 -17.62
N GLU A 234 -10.36 -27.49 -18.39
CA GLU A 234 -9.63 -26.77 -19.43
C GLU A 234 -9.95 -27.24 -20.88
N TYR A 235 -10.87 -26.62 -21.64
CA TYR A 235 -11.86 -25.62 -21.24
C TYR A 235 -13.23 -25.96 -21.85
N PRO A 236 -14.36 -25.66 -21.18
CA PRO A 236 -15.71 -25.73 -21.73
C PRO A 236 -15.79 -25.14 -23.14
N GLY A 237 -16.37 -25.88 -24.10
CA GLY A 237 -16.53 -25.42 -25.49
C GLY A 237 -15.23 -25.29 -26.29
N SER A 238 -14.11 -25.87 -25.81
CA SER A 238 -12.82 -25.93 -26.50
C SER A 238 -12.16 -27.31 -26.30
N ASN A 239 -11.18 -27.66 -27.15
CA ASN A 239 -10.34 -28.87 -27.00
C ASN A 239 -11.13 -30.18 -26.80
N GLY A 240 -12.19 -30.40 -27.59
CA GLY A 240 -13.09 -31.55 -27.47
C GLY A 240 -14.38 -31.28 -26.67
N GLY A 241 -14.56 -30.05 -26.19
CA GLY A 241 -15.83 -29.59 -25.61
C GLY A 241 -16.85 -29.09 -26.65
N ASN A 242 -18.12 -29.04 -26.26
CA ASN A 242 -19.27 -28.62 -27.07
C ASN A 242 -19.75 -27.21 -26.71
N PRO A 243 -20.43 -26.46 -27.61
CA PRO A 243 -20.95 -25.12 -27.30
C PRO A 243 -21.90 -25.09 -26.09
N GLU A 244 -22.65 -26.16 -25.85
CA GLU A 244 -23.57 -26.32 -24.73
C GLU A 244 -22.83 -26.35 -23.38
N ASP A 245 -21.53 -26.64 -23.37
CA ASP A 245 -20.70 -26.67 -22.16
C ASP A 245 -20.79 -25.34 -21.39
N LYS A 246 -20.97 -24.21 -22.09
CA LYS A 246 -21.14 -22.90 -21.44
C LYS A 246 -22.29 -22.87 -20.45
N GLN A 247 -23.41 -23.53 -20.79
CA GLN A 247 -24.57 -23.62 -19.91
C GLN A 247 -24.45 -24.83 -18.98
N ASN A 248 -23.95 -25.96 -19.46
CA ASN A 248 -23.76 -27.16 -18.64
C ASN A 248 -22.80 -26.93 -17.48
N PHE A 249 -21.77 -26.10 -17.66
CA PHE A 249 -20.84 -25.75 -16.60
C PHE A 249 -21.52 -24.92 -15.49
N VAL A 250 -22.44 -24.02 -15.84
CA VAL A 250 -23.26 -23.29 -14.85
C VAL A 250 -24.13 -24.25 -14.05
N ILE A 251 -24.82 -25.18 -14.74
CA ILE A 251 -25.68 -26.17 -14.09
C ILE A 251 -24.87 -27.06 -13.15
N LEU A 252 -23.70 -27.53 -13.62
CA LEU A 252 -22.79 -28.33 -12.80
C LEU A 252 -22.36 -27.58 -11.52
N LEU A 253 -21.97 -26.30 -11.62
CA LEU A 253 -21.60 -25.52 -10.44
C LEU A 253 -22.77 -25.31 -9.47
N GLN A 254 -23.99 -25.13 -9.98
CA GLN A 254 -25.20 -25.01 -9.13
C GLN A 254 -25.47 -26.30 -8.35
N GLU A 255 -25.39 -27.44 -9.03
CA GLU A 255 -25.58 -28.77 -8.42
C GLU A 255 -24.47 -29.05 -7.38
N LEU A 256 -23.20 -28.76 -7.71
CA LEU A 256 -22.08 -28.87 -6.76
C LEU A 256 -22.21 -27.92 -5.57
N LYS A 257 -22.55 -26.65 -5.79
CA LYS A 257 -22.70 -25.67 -4.71
C LYS A 257 -23.77 -26.10 -3.73
N THR A 258 -24.88 -26.63 -4.24
CA THR A 258 -25.96 -27.17 -3.41
C THR A 258 -25.47 -28.36 -2.57
N ASN A 259 -24.76 -29.31 -3.19
CA ASN A 259 -24.22 -30.48 -2.51
C ASN A 259 -23.16 -30.13 -1.44
N LEU A 260 -22.22 -29.24 -1.78
CA LEU A 260 -21.09 -28.88 -0.92
C LEU A 260 -21.47 -27.94 0.23
N LYS A 261 -22.38 -26.98 0.00
CA LYS A 261 -22.83 -26.03 1.02
C LYS A 261 -23.49 -26.74 2.20
N ALA A 262 -24.21 -27.83 1.96
CA ALA A 262 -24.82 -28.65 3.01
C ALA A 262 -23.78 -29.25 3.99
N GLN A 263 -22.54 -29.38 3.54
CA GLN A 263 -21.42 -29.95 4.31
C GLN A 263 -20.43 -28.89 4.79
N GLY A 264 -20.68 -27.60 4.53
CA GLY A 264 -19.76 -26.51 4.85
C GLY A 264 -18.47 -26.49 4.01
N LEU A 265 -18.48 -27.12 2.83
CA LEU A 265 -17.33 -27.21 1.93
C LEU A 265 -17.30 -26.06 0.91
N LEU A 266 -16.10 -25.62 0.57
CA LEU A 266 -15.85 -24.57 -0.43
C LEU A 266 -15.95 -25.12 -1.85
N LEU A 267 -16.32 -24.24 -2.80
CA LEU A 267 -16.31 -24.50 -4.23
C LEU A 267 -15.58 -23.36 -4.97
N THR A 268 -14.48 -23.69 -5.63
CA THR A 268 -13.65 -22.75 -6.40
C THR A 268 -13.40 -23.29 -7.80
N ALA A 269 -12.80 -22.48 -8.67
CA ALA A 269 -12.40 -22.94 -10.00
C ALA A 269 -11.19 -22.13 -10.52
N ALA A 270 -10.28 -22.80 -11.24
CA ALA A 270 -9.31 -22.13 -12.09
C ALA A 270 -9.93 -21.76 -13.44
N LEU A 271 -9.93 -20.47 -13.77
CA LEU A 271 -10.63 -19.94 -14.95
C LEU A 271 -9.65 -19.23 -15.91
N PRO A 272 -9.96 -19.20 -17.23
CA PRO A 272 -8.99 -18.76 -18.24
C PRO A 272 -8.88 -17.25 -18.35
N LYS A 273 -7.72 -16.82 -18.87
CA LYS A 273 -7.38 -15.43 -19.19
C LYS A 273 -7.82 -14.97 -20.58
N TRP A 274 -7.97 -15.89 -21.54
CA TRP A 274 -8.17 -15.55 -22.95
C TRP A 274 -9.63 -15.26 -23.28
N LYS A 275 -9.90 -14.08 -23.84
CA LYS A 275 -11.23 -13.66 -24.30
C LYS A 275 -11.94 -14.74 -25.12
N LEU A 276 -11.25 -15.34 -26.10
CA LEU A 276 -11.83 -16.38 -26.95
C LEU A 276 -12.32 -17.61 -26.18
N ALA A 277 -11.56 -18.07 -25.18
CA ALA A 277 -11.96 -19.19 -24.33
C ALA A 277 -13.12 -18.79 -23.42
N ILE A 278 -13.07 -17.58 -22.85
CA ILE A 278 -14.10 -17.03 -21.97
C ILE A 278 -15.44 -16.91 -22.72
N ASP A 279 -15.44 -16.32 -23.91
CA ASP A 279 -16.62 -16.14 -24.75
C ASP A 279 -17.30 -17.46 -25.10
N LYS A 280 -16.50 -18.49 -25.42
CA LYS A 280 -17.01 -19.83 -25.78
C LYS A 280 -17.57 -20.59 -24.59
N GLY A 281 -16.90 -20.57 -23.44
CA GLY A 281 -17.13 -21.53 -22.38
C GLY A 281 -17.76 -21.00 -21.09
N TYR A 282 -17.85 -19.67 -20.89
CA TYR A 282 -18.06 -19.13 -19.55
C TYR A 282 -19.16 -18.07 -19.49
N ASN A 283 -20.19 -18.34 -18.69
CA ASN A 283 -21.15 -17.33 -18.25
C ASN A 283 -20.65 -16.69 -16.94
N ILE A 284 -19.80 -15.67 -17.06
CA ILE A 284 -19.05 -15.06 -15.94
C ILE A 284 -19.97 -14.73 -14.76
N LEU A 285 -21.07 -14.01 -15.00
CA LEU A 285 -21.99 -13.60 -13.93
C LEU A 285 -22.64 -14.81 -13.24
N ALA A 286 -23.06 -15.83 -13.99
CA ALA A 286 -23.71 -17.01 -13.41
C ALA A 286 -22.72 -17.84 -12.60
N LEU A 287 -21.53 -18.14 -13.15
CA LEU A 287 -20.51 -18.93 -12.47
C LEU A 287 -20.02 -18.23 -11.19
N SER A 288 -19.84 -16.90 -11.23
CA SER A 288 -19.36 -16.11 -10.08
C SER A 288 -20.32 -16.11 -8.88
N LYS A 289 -21.61 -16.41 -9.08
CA LYS A 289 -22.59 -16.55 -8.00
C LYS A 289 -22.38 -17.83 -7.21
N GLU A 290 -22.00 -18.91 -7.91
CA GLU A 290 -21.87 -20.24 -7.32
C GLU A 290 -20.51 -20.46 -6.63
N LEU A 291 -19.44 -19.85 -7.19
CA LEU A 291 -18.07 -19.99 -6.66
C LEU A 291 -17.83 -19.14 -5.42
N ASP A 292 -17.10 -19.66 -4.43
CA ASP A 292 -16.64 -18.90 -3.27
C ASP A 292 -15.55 -17.89 -3.66
N PHE A 293 -14.65 -18.29 -4.56
CA PHE A 293 -13.71 -17.40 -5.24
C PHE A 293 -13.21 -18.03 -6.56
N ILE A 294 -12.58 -17.21 -7.40
CA ILE A 294 -12.13 -17.51 -8.75
C ILE A 294 -10.61 -17.40 -8.80
N ASN A 295 -9.94 -18.47 -9.23
CA ASN A 295 -8.50 -18.51 -9.46
C ASN A 295 -8.23 -18.19 -10.94
N LEU A 296 -7.98 -16.92 -11.28
CA LEU A 296 -7.77 -16.53 -12.67
C LEU A 296 -6.35 -16.89 -13.13
N MET A 297 -6.22 -17.77 -14.13
CA MET A 297 -4.92 -18.27 -14.62
C MET A 297 -4.19 -17.23 -15.49
N THR A 298 -3.80 -16.09 -14.91
CA THR A 298 -3.14 -14.96 -15.59
C THR A 298 -1.63 -15.17 -15.80
N TYR A 299 -1.29 -16.33 -16.36
CA TYR A 299 0.07 -16.73 -16.75
C TYR A 299 -0.01 -17.58 -18.03
N ASN A 300 1.13 -17.82 -18.68
CA ASN A 300 1.22 -18.48 -20.00
C ASN A 300 0.50 -17.67 -21.10
N PHE A 301 0.68 -16.34 -21.09
CA PHE A 301 0.23 -15.48 -22.19
C PHE A 301 1.05 -15.73 -23.45
N HIS A 302 2.37 -15.84 -23.30
CA HIS A 302 3.30 -16.24 -24.34
C HIS A 302 4.03 -17.53 -23.91
N GLY A 303 4.44 -18.32 -24.90
CA GLY A 303 5.20 -19.55 -24.70
C GLY A 303 5.36 -20.37 -25.98
N TYR A 304 6.43 -21.15 -26.05
CA TYR A 304 6.63 -22.05 -27.19
C TYR A 304 5.46 -23.04 -27.32
N GLY A 305 4.92 -23.17 -28.54
CA GLY A 305 3.79 -24.04 -28.84
C GLY A 305 2.42 -23.34 -28.97
N TYR A 306 2.33 -22.03 -28.70
CA TYR A 306 1.12 -21.23 -28.95
C TYR A 306 1.05 -20.64 -30.37
N GLN A 307 1.68 -21.29 -31.35
CA GLN A 307 1.85 -20.78 -32.73
C GLN A 307 2.69 -19.50 -32.82
N GLU A 308 3.45 -19.21 -31.76
CA GLU A 308 4.42 -18.12 -31.69
C GLU A 308 5.80 -18.67 -32.04
N ASN A 309 6.48 -18.03 -32.98
CA ASN A 309 7.88 -18.30 -33.33
C ASN A 309 8.80 -17.18 -32.82
N GLU A 310 8.34 -16.44 -31.81
CA GLU A 310 9.04 -15.30 -31.23
C GLU A 310 8.99 -15.32 -29.69
N THR A 311 9.94 -14.65 -29.04
CA THR A 311 9.97 -14.51 -27.58
C THR A 311 8.83 -13.61 -27.11
N GLY A 312 8.22 -13.96 -25.98
CA GLY A 312 7.15 -13.17 -25.39
C GLY A 312 7.07 -13.32 -23.88
N MET A 313 6.51 -12.30 -23.23
CA MET A 313 6.33 -12.31 -21.78
C MET A 313 5.20 -13.26 -21.37
N HIS A 314 5.45 -14.21 -20.47
CA HIS A 314 4.40 -15.17 -20.11
C HIS A 314 3.41 -14.63 -19.05
N THR A 315 3.79 -13.57 -18.30
CA THR A 315 2.99 -12.94 -17.24
C THR A 315 2.98 -11.40 -17.27
N PRO A 316 2.82 -10.74 -18.45
CA PRO A 316 2.85 -9.29 -18.56
C PRO A 316 1.66 -8.67 -17.82
N LEU A 317 1.92 -7.78 -16.86
CA LEU A 317 0.86 -7.07 -16.14
C LEU A 317 0.12 -6.11 -17.08
N PHE A 318 0.88 -5.30 -17.82
CA PHE A 318 0.39 -4.45 -18.89
C PHE A 318 1.09 -4.80 -20.20
N LYS A 319 0.66 -4.14 -21.29
CA LYS A 319 1.23 -4.34 -22.61
C LYS A 319 2.74 -4.00 -22.59
N ASP A 320 3.58 -4.90 -23.07
CA ASP A 320 4.98 -4.61 -23.35
C ASP A 320 5.13 -3.73 -24.61
N GLU A 321 6.33 -3.20 -24.86
CA GLU A 321 6.55 -2.20 -25.93
C GLU A 321 6.35 -2.77 -27.35
N GLU A 322 6.50 -4.08 -27.54
CA GLU A 322 6.62 -4.69 -28.86
C GLU A 322 5.53 -5.72 -29.20
N SER A 323 4.78 -6.23 -28.21
CA SER A 323 3.74 -7.23 -28.44
C SER A 323 2.53 -6.66 -29.16
N GLY A 324 2.09 -7.40 -30.18
CA GLY A 324 0.97 -7.00 -31.03
C GLY A 324 -0.41 -7.22 -30.40
N ASN A 325 -0.54 -8.10 -29.41
CA ASN A 325 -1.84 -8.50 -28.86
C ASN A 325 -2.17 -7.75 -27.55
N PRO A 326 -3.01 -6.70 -27.58
CA PRO A 326 -3.40 -5.95 -26.38
C PRO A 326 -4.22 -6.80 -25.39
N GLU A 327 -4.77 -7.95 -25.82
CA GLU A 327 -5.52 -8.86 -24.97
C GLU A 327 -4.62 -9.79 -24.15
N ALA A 328 -3.33 -9.87 -24.48
CA ALA A 328 -2.37 -10.79 -23.86
C ALA A 328 -1.75 -10.22 -22.57
N THR A 329 -2.57 -9.66 -21.68
CA THR A 329 -2.11 -9.04 -20.43
C THR A 329 -2.98 -9.41 -19.23
N VAL A 330 -2.39 -9.40 -18.03
CA VAL A 330 -3.11 -9.60 -16.76
C VAL A 330 -4.21 -8.54 -16.61
N ASP A 331 -3.92 -7.26 -16.90
CA ASP A 331 -4.88 -6.16 -16.78
C ASP A 331 -6.09 -6.37 -17.69
N PHE A 332 -5.88 -6.74 -18.96
CA PHE A 332 -6.99 -7.02 -19.87
C PHE A 332 -7.85 -8.18 -19.38
N ALA A 333 -7.23 -9.30 -18.98
CA ALA A 333 -7.96 -10.47 -18.51
C ALA A 333 -8.82 -10.13 -17.28
N VAL A 334 -8.26 -9.42 -16.30
CA VAL A 334 -8.98 -8.96 -15.11
C VAL A 334 -10.15 -8.05 -15.49
N ASP A 335 -9.89 -7.02 -16.31
CA ASP A 335 -10.93 -6.08 -16.73
C ASP A 335 -12.05 -6.77 -17.51
N TYR A 336 -11.73 -7.80 -18.29
CA TYR A 336 -12.70 -8.57 -19.04
C TYR A 336 -13.62 -9.38 -18.10
N TRP A 337 -13.05 -10.06 -17.10
CA TRP A 337 -13.84 -10.77 -16.07
C TRP A 337 -14.71 -9.82 -15.24
N LEU A 338 -14.18 -8.66 -14.85
CA LEU A 338 -14.95 -7.65 -14.11
C LEU A 338 -16.10 -7.09 -14.95
N LYS A 339 -15.87 -6.77 -16.23
CA LYS A 339 -16.93 -6.32 -17.16
C LYS A 339 -17.99 -7.39 -17.39
N GLY A 340 -17.61 -8.66 -17.35
CA GLY A 340 -18.52 -9.80 -17.42
C GLY A 340 -19.34 -10.05 -16.14
N GLY A 341 -19.10 -9.31 -15.06
CA GLY A 341 -19.87 -9.38 -13.82
C GLY A 341 -19.23 -10.19 -12.69
N ALA A 342 -17.94 -10.53 -12.77
CA ALA A 342 -17.23 -11.14 -11.65
C ALA A 342 -17.09 -10.16 -10.48
N PRO A 343 -17.49 -10.53 -9.24
CA PRO A 343 -17.25 -9.71 -8.06
C PRO A 343 -15.74 -9.59 -7.80
N LYS A 344 -15.27 -8.36 -7.53
CA LYS A 344 -13.84 -8.07 -7.37
C LYS A 344 -13.22 -8.88 -6.23
N GLU A 345 -13.91 -8.93 -5.10
CA GLU A 345 -13.52 -9.62 -3.88
C GLU A 345 -13.44 -11.15 -4.03
N LYS A 346 -14.02 -11.71 -5.09
CA LYS A 346 -13.92 -13.12 -5.45
C LYS A 346 -12.84 -13.41 -6.49
N LEU A 347 -12.30 -12.40 -7.18
CA LEU A 347 -11.36 -12.60 -8.28
C LEU A 347 -9.92 -12.56 -7.77
N LEU A 348 -9.16 -13.64 -7.96
CA LEU A 348 -7.76 -13.75 -7.57
C LEU A 348 -6.92 -13.85 -8.84
N ILE A 349 -5.87 -13.02 -8.99
CA ILE A 349 -4.96 -13.14 -10.13
C ILE A 349 -3.93 -14.25 -9.90
N GLY A 350 -3.55 -14.93 -10.97
CA GLY A 350 -2.51 -15.94 -10.97
C GLY A 350 -1.11 -15.33 -11.05
N LEU A 351 -0.27 -15.65 -10.08
CA LEU A 351 1.16 -15.45 -10.07
C LEU A 351 1.85 -16.77 -10.42
N SER A 352 2.83 -16.73 -11.33
CA SER A 352 3.57 -17.93 -11.70
C SER A 352 4.90 -18.02 -10.96
N LEU A 353 5.17 -19.20 -10.39
CA LEU A 353 6.47 -19.62 -9.87
C LEU A 353 7.21 -20.49 -10.89
N GLN A 354 6.71 -20.51 -12.12
CA GLN A 354 7.33 -21.13 -13.29
C GLN A 354 7.66 -20.03 -14.31
N ALA A 355 8.32 -20.43 -15.38
CA ALA A 355 8.68 -19.57 -16.48
C ALA A 355 8.50 -20.25 -17.82
N LYS A 356 8.50 -19.44 -18.87
CA LYS A 356 8.49 -19.91 -20.25
C LYS A 356 9.78 -19.55 -20.96
N SER A 357 10.38 -20.55 -21.59
CA SER A 357 11.69 -20.43 -22.22
C SER A 357 11.68 -20.80 -23.70
N TYR A 358 12.61 -20.20 -24.43
CA TYR A 358 12.76 -20.33 -25.87
C TYR A 358 14.24 -20.55 -26.23
N THR A 359 14.47 -21.15 -27.39
CA THR A 359 15.76 -21.17 -28.07
C THR A 359 15.70 -20.14 -29.21
N LEU A 360 16.51 -19.10 -29.11
CA LEU A 360 16.63 -18.00 -30.07
C LEU A 360 17.21 -18.50 -31.41
N SER A 361 16.73 -17.92 -32.50
CA SER A 361 17.32 -18.15 -33.83
C SER A 361 18.67 -17.46 -34.00
N ASN A 362 18.87 -16.35 -33.28
CA ASN A 362 20.11 -15.57 -33.25
C ASN A 362 20.31 -15.00 -31.83
N GLU A 363 21.43 -15.32 -31.19
CA GLU A 363 21.74 -14.88 -29.83
C GLU A 363 21.90 -13.36 -29.69
N GLU A 364 22.20 -12.64 -30.77
CA GLU A 364 22.26 -11.17 -30.79
C GLU A 364 20.85 -10.54 -30.75
N GLN A 365 19.82 -11.29 -31.11
CA GLN A 365 18.41 -10.87 -31.04
C GLN A 365 17.78 -11.50 -29.80
N HIS A 366 17.90 -10.83 -28.67
CA HIS A 366 17.46 -11.35 -27.37
C HIS A 366 16.37 -10.49 -26.69
N GLY A 367 15.83 -9.50 -27.41
CA GLY A 367 14.67 -8.72 -26.96
C GLY A 367 13.37 -9.53 -26.92
N ILE A 368 12.29 -8.88 -26.48
CA ILE A 368 10.92 -9.39 -26.69
C ILE A 368 10.63 -9.35 -28.20
N GLY A 369 9.90 -10.31 -28.74
CA GLY A 369 9.63 -10.43 -30.18
C GLY A 369 10.81 -11.00 -30.99
N ALA A 370 11.89 -11.44 -30.33
CA ALA A 370 13.02 -12.05 -31.02
C ALA A 370 12.64 -13.41 -31.63
N PRO A 371 13.04 -13.72 -32.87
CA PRO A 371 12.74 -15.00 -33.51
C PRO A 371 13.32 -16.20 -32.75
N THR A 372 12.58 -17.31 -32.74
CA THR A 372 12.92 -18.56 -32.03
C THR A 372 12.85 -19.77 -32.96
N VAL A 373 13.69 -20.78 -32.70
CA VAL A 373 13.71 -22.06 -33.43
C VAL A 373 13.08 -23.20 -32.64
N GLY A 374 12.82 -23.01 -31.35
CA GLY A 374 12.42 -24.09 -30.48
C GLY A 374 12.09 -23.66 -29.06
N PRO A 375 11.61 -24.60 -28.22
CA PRO A 375 11.49 -24.37 -26.80
C PRO A 375 12.88 -24.23 -26.18
N GLY A 376 12.98 -23.53 -25.05
CA GLY A 376 14.22 -23.51 -24.28
C GLY A 376 14.54 -24.89 -23.71
N HIS A 377 15.81 -25.11 -23.36
CA HIS A 377 16.27 -26.39 -22.82
C HIS A 377 15.53 -26.77 -21.53
N LYS A 378 15.27 -28.07 -21.38
CA LYS A 378 14.64 -28.62 -20.17
C LYS A 378 15.53 -28.41 -18.95
N GLY A 379 14.93 -28.01 -17.84
CA GLY A 379 15.63 -27.90 -16.55
C GLY A 379 15.89 -29.26 -15.90
N PRO A 380 16.80 -29.33 -14.91
CA PRO A 380 17.18 -30.58 -14.24
C PRO A 380 16.08 -31.17 -13.34
N TYR A 381 15.08 -30.40 -12.95
CA TYR A 381 14.03 -30.77 -12.01
C TYR A 381 12.66 -30.88 -12.68
N THR A 382 12.23 -29.84 -13.38
CA THR A 382 10.94 -29.85 -14.10
C THR A 382 10.99 -30.78 -15.30
N SER A 383 12.16 -30.98 -15.90
CA SER A 383 12.39 -31.88 -17.05
C SER A 383 11.47 -31.63 -18.24
N SER A 384 10.98 -30.40 -18.39
CA SER A 384 10.04 -29.99 -19.45
C SER A 384 10.71 -28.94 -20.35
N ALA A 385 10.81 -29.21 -21.65
CA ALA A 385 11.35 -28.21 -22.58
C ALA A 385 10.40 -27.01 -22.66
N GLY A 386 10.96 -25.80 -22.66
CA GLY A 386 10.19 -24.56 -22.72
C GLY A 386 9.53 -24.14 -21.40
N THR A 387 9.69 -24.91 -20.32
CA THR A 387 9.19 -24.55 -18.98
C THR A 387 10.26 -24.80 -17.93
N LEU A 388 10.50 -23.80 -17.08
CA LEU A 388 11.43 -23.92 -15.95
C LEU A 388 10.72 -23.53 -14.65
N GLY A 389 11.09 -24.17 -13.55
CA GLY A 389 10.71 -23.71 -12.22
C GLY A 389 11.59 -22.53 -11.77
N PHE A 390 11.09 -21.68 -10.89
CA PHE A 390 11.91 -20.61 -10.31
C PHE A 390 13.18 -21.15 -9.63
N ASN A 391 13.10 -22.33 -8.99
CA ASN A 391 14.24 -23.06 -8.43
C ASN A 391 15.32 -23.46 -9.46
N GLU A 392 15.01 -23.47 -10.76
CA GLU A 392 15.97 -23.71 -11.85
C GLU A 392 16.51 -22.39 -12.40
N ILE A 393 15.64 -21.40 -12.57
CA ILE A 393 15.99 -20.08 -13.14
C ILE A 393 16.87 -19.30 -12.18
N CYS A 394 16.57 -19.36 -10.87
CA CYS A 394 17.36 -18.64 -9.88
C CYS A 394 18.82 -19.13 -9.86
N VAL A 395 19.08 -20.40 -10.18
CA VAL A 395 20.44 -20.93 -10.34
C VAL A 395 21.11 -20.31 -11.57
N ASN A 396 20.36 -20.20 -12.67
CA ASN A 396 20.86 -19.56 -13.87
C ASN A 396 21.25 -18.09 -13.65
N LEU A 397 20.42 -17.35 -12.90
CA LEU A 397 20.65 -15.95 -12.54
C LEU A 397 21.82 -15.77 -11.57
N THR A 398 21.90 -16.60 -10.52
CA THR A 398 22.86 -16.40 -9.42
C THR A 398 24.22 -17.05 -9.65
N ARG A 399 24.29 -18.13 -10.44
CA ARG A 399 25.49 -18.96 -10.57
C ARG A 399 25.97 -19.16 -11.99
N ASN A 400 25.08 -19.04 -12.98
CA ASN A 400 25.44 -19.23 -14.39
C ASN A 400 25.52 -17.91 -15.16
N SER A 401 25.52 -16.77 -14.47
CA SER A 401 25.72 -15.43 -15.06
C SER A 401 24.79 -15.14 -16.25
N TRP A 402 23.50 -15.47 -16.13
CA TRP A 402 22.50 -15.05 -17.12
C TRP A 402 22.26 -13.54 -17.01
N ASN A 403 22.07 -12.89 -18.16
CA ASN A 403 21.67 -11.49 -18.20
C ASN A 403 20.19 -11.38 -17.88
N SER A 404 19.80 -10.52 -16.95
CA SER A 404 18.41 -10.26 -16.63
C SER A 404 18.02 -8.85 -17.08
N VAL A 405 16.86 -8.73 -17.70
CA VAL A 405 16.28 -7.47 -18.13
C VAL A 405 14.90 -7.35 -17.51
N TYR A 406 14.56 -6.16 -17.04
CA TYR A 406 13.23 -5.87 -16.48
C TYR A 406 12.48 -4.93 -17.42
N ASP A 407 11.34 -5.38 -17.93
CA ASP A 407 10.46 -4.54 -18.73
C ASP A 407 9.55 -3.74 -17.79
N SER A 408 9.70 -2.40 -17.80
CA SER A 408 8.95 -1.51 -16.90
C SER A 408 7.48 -1.37 -17.27
N ASN A 409 7.10 -1.64 -18.53
CA ASN A 409 5.71 -1.55 -18.98
C ASN A 409 4.97 -2.85 -18.64
N ALA A 410 5.53 -3.99 -19.05
CA ALA A 410 5.02 -5.31 -18.68
C ALA A 410 5.08 -5.57 -17.17
N ARG A 411 5.95 -4.86 -16.45
CA ARG A 411 6.29 -5.09 -15.03
C ARG A 411 6.70 -6.53 -14.77
N ALA A 412 7.46 -7.11 -15.68
CA ALA A 412 7.92 -8.49 -15.63
C ALA A 412 9.35 -8.61 -16.18
N PRO A 413 10.20 -9.48 -15.60
CA PRO A 413 11.53 -9.73 -16.12
C PRO A 413 11.57 -10.80 -17.21
N TYR A 414 12.62 -10.73 -18.02
CA TYR A 414 13.15 -11.85 -18.78
C TYR A 414 14.65 -11.98 -18.55
N ALA A 415 15.22 -13.13 -18.89
CA ALA A 415 16.65 -13.36 -18.83
C ALA A 415 17.13 -14.17 -20.03
N TYR A 416 18.40 -14.04 -20.38
CA TYR A 416 18.98 -14.75 -21.51
C TYR A 416 20.48 -15.04 -21.33
N LYS A 417 20.95 -16.07 -22.03
CA LYS A 417 22.38 -16.40 -22.17
C LYS A 417 22.60 -17.28 -23.39
N GLY A 418 23.48 -16.84 -24.30
CA GLY A 418 23.64 -17.48 -25.62
C GLY A 418 22.30 -17.50 -26.35
N ASP A 419 21.94 -18.64 -26.91
CA ASP A 419 20.66 -18.85 -27.60
C ASP A 419 19.48 -19.11 -26.65
N GLN A 420 19.66 -19.11 -25.33
CA GLN A 420 18.58 -19.41 -24.38
C GLN A 420 17.95 -18.14 -23.83
N TRP A 421 16.61 -18.09 -23.84
CA TRP A 421 15.82 -16.98 -23.34
C TRP A 421 14.69 -17.47 -22.42
N VAL A 422 14.37 -16.73 -21.35
CA VAL A 422 13.33 -17.10 -20.39
C VAL A 422 12.56 -15.88 -19.85
N SER A 423 11.23 -15.91 -19.92
CA SER A 423 10.34 -14.97 -19.23
C SER A 423 9.87 -15.58 -17.92
N TYR A 424 10.02 -14.84 -16.83
CA TYR A 424 9.75 -15.33 -15.47
C TYR A 424 9.22 -14.21 -14.58
N ASP A 425 8.98 -14.51 -13.31
CA ASP A 425 8.64 -13.51 -12.29
C ASP A 425 9.71 -13.44 -11.19
N ASN A 426 9.92 -12.24 -10.64
CA ASN A 426 10.82 -11.99 -9.52
C ASN A 426 10.10 -11.17 -8.42
N MET A 427 10.85 -10.78 -7.38
CA MET A 427 10.30 -10.01 -6.27
C MET A 427 9.67 -8.68 -6.74
N ASN A 428 10.28 -7.98 -7.68
CA ASN A 428 9.78 -6.69 -8.18
C ASN A 428 8.48 -6.83 -8.98
N SER A 429 8.39 -7.84 -9.84
CA SER A 429 7.16 -8.11 -10.60
C SER A 429 6.02 -8.60 -9.70
N PHE A 430 6.32 -9.44 -8.70
CA PHE A 430 5.32 -9.84 -7.70
C PHE A 430 4.82 -8.65 -6.86
N ASN A 431 5.72 -7.76 -6.41
CA ASN A 431 5.32 -6.55 -5.70
C ASN A 431 4.36 -5.70 -6.54
N SER A 432 4.71 -5.47 -7.80
CA SER A 432 3.90 -4.70 -8.74
C SER A 432 2.51 -5.31 -8.98
N LYS A 433 2.44 -6.65 -9.08
CA LYS A 433 1.18 -7.38 -9.27
C LYS A 433 0.33 -7.40 -8.00
N ILE A 434 0.94 -7.45 -6.83
CA ILE A 434 0.21 -7.35 -5.55
C ILE A 434 -0.30 -5.92 -5.34
N ASP A 435 0.48 -4.89 -5.67
CA ASP A 435 0.01 -3.50 -5.67
C ASP A 435 -1.20 -3.34 -6.59
N TYR A 436 -1.14 -3.92 -7.80
CA TYR A 436 -2.26 -3.95 -8.74
C TYR A 436 -3.52 -4.62 -8.15
N VAL A 437 -3.39 -5.77 -7.48
CA VAL A 437 -4.50 -6.47 -6.79
C VAL A 437 -5.17 -5.57 -5.77
N ILE A 438 -4.36 -4.86 -4.99
CA ILE A 438 -4.83 -3.97 -3.93
C ILE A 438 -5.49 -2.72 -4.52
N GLU A 439 -4.89 -2.12 -5.54
CA GLU A 439 -5.41 -0.95 -6.25
C GLU A 439 -6.76 -1.24 -6.95
N LYS A 440 -6.89 -2.39 -7.59
CA LYS A 440 -8.15 -2.81 -8.25
C LYS A 440 -9.22 -3.28 -7.25
N GLY A 441 -8.82 -3.56 -6.00
CA GLY A 441 -9.69 -4.07 -4.94
C GLY A 441 -10.08 -5.54 -5.12
N LEU A 442 -9.16 -6.35 -5.65
CA LEU A 442 -9.39 -7.77 -5.96
C LEU A 442 -9.31 -8.65 -4.69
N GLY A 443 -9.77 -9.90 -4.80
CA GLY A 443 -9.88 -10.83 -3.68
C GLY A 443 -8.55 -11.41 -3.17
N GLY A 444 -7.48 -11.27 -3.94
CA GLY A 444 -6.15 -11.74 -3.57
C GLY A 444 -5.37 -12.29 -4.76
N VAL A 445 -4.52 -13.27 -4.48
CA VAL A 445 -3.63 -13.91 -5.46
C VAL A 445 -3.67 -15.42 -5.34
N MET A 446 -3.43 -16.06 -6.47
CA MET A 446 -3.23 -17.50 -6.59
C MET A 446 -1.82 -17.76 -7.13
N LEU A 447 -1.15 -18.82 -6.68
CA LEU A 447 0.21 -19.17 -7.10
C LEU A 447 0.26 -20.54 -7.77
N TRP A 448 0.83 -20.58 -8.97
CA TRP A 448 1.14 -21.80 -9.71
C TRP A 448 2.66 -21.93 -9.95
N SER A 449 3.38 -22.80 -9.26
CA SER A 449 2.98 -23.61 -8.10
C SER A 449 4.09 -23.62 -7.04
N ILE A 450 3.73 -23.87 -5.78
CA ILE A 450 4.67 -23.69 -4.64
C ILE A 450 5.87 -24.64 -4.68
N ASP A 451 5.73 -25.76 -5.38
CA ASP A 451 6.78 -26.76 -5.58
C ASP A 451 7.88 -26.32 -6.56
N THR A 452 7.70 -25.20 -7.28
CA THR A 452 8.72 -24.64 -8.18
C THR A 452 9.37 -23.35 -7.67
N ASP A 453 8.98 -22.83 -6.51
CA ASP A 453 9.74 -21.77 -5.83
C ASP A 453 11.09 -22.31 -5.31
N ASP A 454 12.00 -21.43 -4.89
CA ASP A 454 13.20 -21.82 -4.15
C ASP A 454 12.85 -22.22 -2.70
N PHE A 455 12.09 -23.30 -2.55
CA PHE A 455 11.65 -23.83 -1.25
C PHE A 455 12.81 -24.33 -0.38
N THR A 456 13.98 -24.58 -0.97
CA THR A 456 15.20 -24.96 -0.24
C THR A 456 16.02 -23.78 0.24
N GLY A 457 15.83 -22.59 -0.34
CA GLY A 457 16.66 -21.41 -0.09
C GLY A 457 18.06 -21.49 -0.70
N TYR A 458 18.21 -22.24 -1.79
CA TYR A 458 19.50 -22.49 -2.41
C TYR A 458 20.06 -21.26 -3.14
N CYS A 459 19.22 -20.45 -3.76
CA CYS A 459 19.65 -19.33 -4.59
C CYS A 459 19.96 -18.08 -3.77
N TYR A 460 19.12 -17.78 -2.78
CA TYR A 460 19.16 -16.52 -2.05
C TYR A 460 19.26 -16.69 -0.52
N GLY A 461 19.57 -17.90 -0.04
CA GLY A 461 19.68 -18.19 1.40
C GLY A 461 18.36 -18.21 2.16
N LYS A 462 17.23 -17.95 1.48
CA LYS A 462 15.89 -17.87 2.07
C LYS A 462 14.95 -18.87 1.41
N LYS A 463 14.38 -19.78 2.20
CA LYS A 463 13.35 -20.71 1.73
C LYS A 463 12.13 -19.96 1.23
N TYR A 464 11.49 -20.48 0.18
CA TYR A 464 10.27 -19.90 -0.40
C TYR A 464 10.49 -18.43 -0.76
N TYR A 465 11.53 -18.14 -1.55
CA TYR A 465 11.97 -16.77 -1.80
C TYR A 465 10.85 -15.87 -2.33
N LEU A 466 10.14 -16.31 -3.36
CA LEU A 466 9.05 -15.54 -3.95
C LEU A 466 7.75 -15.65 -3.13
N LEU A 467 7.41 -16.84 -2.64
CA LEU A 467 6.19 -17.03 -1.86
C LEU A 467 6.24 -16.26 -0.53
N ASN A 468 7.38 -16.16 0.14
CA ASN A 468 7.53 -15.32 1.33
C ASN A 468 7.28 -13.84 1.02
N THR A 469 7.64 -13.37 -0.18
CA THR A 469 7.35 -11.99 -0.59
C THR A 469 5.84 -11.78 -0.65
N VAL A 470 5.12 -12.70 -1.28
CA VAL A 470 3.66 -12.65 -1.36
C VAL A 470 3.02 -12.73 0.01
N ALA A 471 3.41 -13.72 0.82
CA ALA A 471 2.89 -13.90 2.17
C ALA A 471 3.14 -12.66 3.02
N THR A 472 4.37 -12.12 3.01
CA THR A 472 4.70 -10.91 3.77
C THR A 472 3.85 -9.74 3.32
N ILE A 473 3.74 -9.46 2.02
CA ILE A 473 3.06 -8.27 1.53
C ILE A 473 1.55 -8.39 1.66
N VAL A 474 0.96 -9.52 1.26
CA VAL A 474 -0.49 -9.72 1.32
C VAL A 474 -0.96 -9.83 2.77
N LEU A 475 -0.24 -10.55 3.64
CA LEU A 475 -0.61 -10.68 5.06
C LEU A 475 -0.26 -9.42 5.87
N SER A 476 0.81 -8.68 5.55
CA SER A 476 1.10 -7.39 6.21
C SER A 476 0.19 -6.26 5.76
N LYS A 477 -0.29 -6.28 4.50
CA LYS A 477 -1.25 -5.28 3.99
C LYS A 477 -2.70 -5.54 4.41
N VAL A 478 -2.98 -6.62 5.17
CA VAL A 478 -4.20 -6.73 6.02
C VAL A 478 -4.19 -5.68 7.15
N CYS A 479 -3.02 -5.14 7.52
CA CYS A 479 -2.92 -3.91 8.30
C CYS A 479 -3.12 -2.63 7.42
N GLN A 480 -3.61 -2.67 6.18
CA GLN A 480 -3.78 -1.47 5.32
C GLN A 480 -5.06 -1.56 4.46
N GLY A 481 -6.23 -1.59 5.08
CA GLY A 481 -7.50 -1.61 4.35
C GLY A 481 -8.02 -0.25 3.88
N SER A 482 -7.88 0.04 2.58
CA SER A 482 -8.69 0.96 1.74
C SER A 482 -8.71 2.48 2.01
N LYS A 483 -7.90 3.24 1.26
CA LYS A 483 -8.37 4.21 0.24
C LYS A 483 -7.21 4.97 -0.42
N ILE A 484 -6.86 4.58 -1.65
CA ILE A 484 -6.45 5.53 -2.69
C ILE A 484 -7.41 5.32 -3.85
N ASN A 485 -8.42 6.16 -3.95
CA ASN A 485 -9.16 6.35 -5.19
C ASN A 485 -8.76 7.72 -5.72
N LYS A 486 -7.69 7.76 -6.52
CA LYS A 486 -7.14 9.00 -7.09
C LYS A 486 -7.33 9.09 -8.60
N TYR A 487 -8.39 8.52 -9.17
CA TYR A 487 -8.73 8.76 -10.58
C TYR A 487 -10.24 8.85 -10.79
N ALA A 488 -10.80 9.97 -10.34
CA ALA A 488 -12.11 10.45 -10.78
C ALA A 488 -12.05 11.95 -11.09
N LEU A 489 -11.00 12.41 -11.77
CA LEU A 489 -10.98 13.71 -12.47
C LEU A 489 -10.19 13.51 -13.75
N GLY A 490 -10.91 13.35 -14.86
CA GLY A 490 -10.31 13.18 -16.18
C GLY A 490 -9.48 14.41 -16.57
N LEU A 491 -8.16 14.27 -16.54
CA LEU A 491 -7.23 15.15 -17.22
C LEU A 491 -6.18 14.27 -17.92
N ARG A 492 -6.27 14.21 -19.25
CA ARG A 492 -5.26 13.56 -20.11
C ARG A 492 -3.97 14.38 -20.07
N PRO A 493 -2.78 13.79 -19.92
CA PRO A 493 -1.53 14.49 -20.21
C PRO A 493 -1.40 14.64 -21.73
N LYS A 494 -1.31 15.88 -22.23
CA LYS A 494 -0.80 16.14 -23.57
C LYS A 494 0.73 16.08 -23.53
N SER A 495 1.30 15.49 -24.57
CA SER A 495 2.74 15.43 -24.81
C SER A 495 3.36 16.83 -24.82
N THR A 496 4.46 16.99 -24.08
CA THR A 496 5.38 18.12 -24.23
C THR A 496 6.72 17.60 -24.68
N LYS A 497 7.10 18.03 -25.89
CA LYS A 497 8.39 17.80 -26.53
C LYS A 497 9.53 18.31 -25.65
N THR A 498 10.59 17.53 -25.62
CA THR A 498 11.92 17.87 -25.12
C THR A 498 12.47 19.09 -25.84
N VAL A 499 12.85 20.12 -25.08
CA VAL A 499 13.81 21.14 -25.51
C VAL A 499 14.90 21.18 -24.45
N THR A 500 16.11 20.82 -24.88
CA THR A 500 17.36 20.94 -24.14
C THR A 500 17.72 22.40 -23.91
N HIS A 501 18.05 22.79 -22.67
CA HIS A 501 18.94 23.92 -22.41
C HIS A 501 19.82 23.65 -21.18
N GLN A 502 21.13 23.90 -21.37
CA GLN A 502 22.22 23.74 -20.43
C GLN A 502 22.11 24.65 -19.20
N ALA A 503 22.73 24.21 -18.11
CA ALA A 503 22.78 24.88 -16.81
C ALA A 503 23.81 26.02 -16.73
N SER A 504 23.49 27.09 -15.97
CA SER A 504 24.40 28.00 -15.24
C SER A 504 23.59 28.94 -14.29
N PRO A 505 24.13 29.43 -13.15
CA PRO A 505 23.39 29.61 -11.89
C PRO A 505 23.14 31.06 -11.38
N TYR A 506 22.36 31.15 -10.28
CA TYR A 506 22.05 32.27 -9.36
C TYR A 506 20.95 33.30 -9.69
N SER A 507 19.84 33.29 -8.93
CA SER A 507 19.60 34.29 -7.86
C SER A 507 18.34 33.98 -7.01
N SER A 508 18.48 34.20 -5.71
CA SER A 508 17.57 33.87 -4.60
C SER A 508 16.36 34.81 -4.45
N GLN A 509 16.11 35.72 -5.39
CA GLN A 509 15.02 36.72 -5.29
C GLN A 509 13.67 36.19 -5.81
N ASN A 510 13.65 35.22 -6.73
CA ASN A 510 12.40 34.68 -7.28
C ASN A 510 11.65 33.71 -6.35
N ARG A 511 12.33 33.13 -5.34
CA ARG A 511 11.68 32.19 -4.40
C ARG A 511 10.78 32.89 -3.37
N ILE A 512 11.10 34.13 -2.97
CA ILE A 512 10.33 34.90 -1.99
C ILE A 512 9.03 35.47 -2.60
N PHE A 513 9.03 35.80 -3.90
CA PHE A 513 7.84 36.30 -4.60
C PHE A 513 6.80 35.18 -4.83
N ILE A 514 7.26 33.96 -5.09
CA ILE A 514 6.40 32.78 -5.26
C ILE A 514 5.79 32.34 -3.92
N MET A 515 6.56 32.29 -2.81
CA MET A 515 6.01 31.96 -1.48
C MET A 515 4.93 32.93 -1.00
N LYS A 516 5.08 34.24 -1.25
CA LYS A 516 4.10 35.26 -0.84
C LYS A 516 2.76 35.15 -1.58
N ARG A 517 2.79 34.72 -2.84
CA ARG A 517 1.58 34.51 -3.66
C ARG A 517 0.89 33.19 -3.32
N THR A 518 1.65 32.18 -2.90
CA THR A 518 1.12 30.87 -2.51
C THR A 518 0.41 30.89 -1.15
N LEU A 519 0.93 31.62 -0.15
CA LEU A 519 0.30 31.72 1.17
C LEU A 519 -1.09 32.40 1.14
N CYS A 520 -1.24 33.47 0.34
CA CYS A 520 -2.50 34.22 0.25
C CYS A 520 -3.58 33.48 -0.56
N ASN A 521 -3.19 32.78 -1.64
CA ASN A 521 -4.14 32.14 -2.55
C ASN A 521 -4.49 30.68 -2.16
N TYR A 522 -3.60 29.95 -1.47
CA TYR A 522 -3.79 28.52 -1.20
C TYR A 522 -4.01 28.15 0.27
N LEU A 523 -3.77 29.05 1.23
CA LEU A 523 -4.04 28.78 2.66
C LEU A 523 -5.17 29.64 3.20
N ILE A 524 -5.16 30.95 2.94
CA ILE A 524 -6.13 31.90 3.52
C ILE A 524 -7.49 31.82 2.82
N PHE A 525 -7.52 31.77 1.49
CA PHE A 525 -8.76 31.70 0.71
C PHE A 525 -9.58 30.43 1.00
N PRO A 526 -8.99 29.21 1.02
CA PRO A 526 -9.71 27.98 1.39
C PRO A 526 -10.13 27.93 2.87
N MET A 527 -9.34 28.54 3.78
CA MET A 527 -9.72 28.65 5.20
C MET A 527 -10.97 29.51 5.38
N ILE A 528 -11.02 30.69 4.72
CA ILE A 528 -12.17 31.59 4.77
C ILE A 528 -13.39 30.92 4.11
N TRP A 529 -13.19 30.23 3.00
CA TRP A 529 -14.26 29.50 2.31
C TRP A 529 -14.81 28.32 3.13
N GLY A 530 -13.94 27.60 3.85
CA GLY A 530 -14.32 26.51 4.77
C GLY A 530 -15.07 27.00 6.00
N ILE A 531 -14.76 28.20 6.50
CA ILE A 531 -15.49 28.85 7.61
C ILE A 531 -16.89 29.28 7.15
N VAL A 532 -17.04 29.77 5.91
CA VAL A 532 -18.33 30.17 5.33
C VAL A 532 -19.24 28.95 5.05
N PHE A 533 -18.70 27.85 4.54
CA PHE A 533 -19.47 26.60 4.33
C PHE A 533 -19.92 25.96 5.64
N ALA A 534 -19.15 26.10 6.72
CA ALA A 534 -19.49 25.56 8.04
C ALA A 534 -20.68 26.28 8.73
N ALA A 535 -21.08 27.46 8.23
CA ALA A 535 -22.22 28.20 8.78
C ALA A 535 -23.59 27.59 8.42
N ASP A 536 -23.65 26.72 7.40
CA ASP A 536 -24.90 26.14 6.85
C ASP A 536 -25.02 24.61 7.03
N ALA A 537 -24.10 23.95 7.73
CA ALA A 537 -24.14 22.50 7.95
C ALA A 537 -25.30 22.08 8.90
N PRO A 538 -26.30 21.28 8.46
CA PRO A 538 -27.47 20.95 9.29
C PRO A 538 -27.23 19.86 10.34
N VAL A 539 -26.03 19.26 10.43
CA VAL A 539 -25.84 17.97 11.14
C VAL A 539 -24.66 18.01 12.11
N CYS A 540 -24.89 17.58 13.36
CA CYS A 540 -23.88 17.56 14.43
C CYS A 540 -22.68 16.62 14.19
N SER A 541 -22.62 15.82 13.12
CA SER A 541 -21.52 14.88 12.83
C SER A 541 -20.33 15.49 12.07
N GLU A 542 -20.40 16.76 11.66
CA GLU A 542 -19.30 17.47 10.97
C GLU A 542 -18.37 18.27 11.91
N LYS A 543 -18.70 18.35 13.20
CA LYS A 543 -17.92 19.13 14.20
C LYS A 543 -16.52 18.55 14.44
N ASP A 544 -16.38 17.22 14.47
CA ASP A 544 -15.09 16.56 14.74
C ASP A 544 -14.11 16.71 13.57
N LYS A 545 -14.62 16.70 12.33
CA LYS A 545 -13.81 16.96 11.12
C LYS A 545 -13.28 18.40 11.11
N LEU A 546 -14.10 19.37 11.54
CA LEU A 546 -13.69 20.77 11.66
C LEU A 546 -12.63 20.96 12.75
N LEU A 547 -12.78 20.31 13.91
CA LEU A 547 -11.79 20.34 14.98
C LEU A 547 -10.45 19.75 14.55
N ILE A 548 -10.45 18.67 13.78
CA ILE A 548 -9.22 18.07 13.20
C ILE A 548 -8.52 19.05 12.27
N ILE A 549 -9.25 19.76 11.42
CA ILE A 549 -8.67 20.77 10.51
C ILE A 549 -8.07 21.94 11.31
N LEU A 550 -8.75 22.40 12.35
CA LEU A 550 -8.25 23.44 13.25
C LEU A 550 -7.02 22.98 14.04
N ASP A 551 -6.95 21.71 14.44
CA ASP A 551 -5.75 21.12 15.08
C ASP A 551 -4.55 21.10 14.14
N VAL A 552 -4.74 20.63 12.90
CA VAL A 552 -3.67 20.59 11.88
C VAL A 552 -3.19 22.00 11.55
N ALA A 553 -4.09 22.97 11.43
CA ALA A 553 -3.72 24.37 11.20
C ALA A 553 -2.90 24.95 12.37
N ASN A 554 -3.30 24.67 13.63
CA ASN A 554 -2.55 25.09 14.80
C ASN A 554 -1.16 24.43 14.88
N ASP A 555 -1.04 23.15 14.51
CA ASP A 555 0.24 22.44 14.45
C ASP A 555 1.17 23.04 13.40
N CYS A 556 0.67 23.28 12.18
CA CYS A 556 1.41 23.97 11.12
C CYS A 556 1.89 25.35 11.57
N ILE A 557 1.05 26.11 12.28
CA ILE A 557 1.42 27.43 12.84
C ILE A 557 2.49 27.29 13.92
N SER A 558 2.36 26.32 14.82
CA SER A 558 3.33 26.05 15.89
C SER A 558 4.71 25.70 15.32
N LYS A 559 4.76 24.81 14.32
CA LYS A 559 6.00 24.43 13.63
C LYS A 559 6.59 25.58 12.81
N SER A 560 5.72 26.39 12.17
CA SER A 560 6.15 27.58 11.41
C SER A 560 6.85 28.62 12.27
N ARG A 561 6.56 28.70 13.58
CA ARG A 561 7.25 29.62 14.51
C ARG A 561 8.74 29.33 14.65
N GLU A 562 9.17 28.08 14.52
CA GLU A 562 10.58 27.71 14.72
C GLU A 562 11.49 28.18 13.57
N PHE A 563 10.91 28.48 12.40
CA PHE A 563 11.62 29.13 11.29
C PHE A 563 11.86 30.65 11.52
N PHE A 564 11.30 31.23 12.59
CA PHE A 564 11.42 32.64 12.96
C PHE A 564 11.85 32.78 14.44
N PRO A 565 13.15 32.72 14.77
CA PRO A 565 13.61 32.89 16.15
C PRO A 565 13.23 34.27 16.71
N GLN A 566 12.88 34.31 18.00
CA GLN A 566 12.69 35.55 18.77
C GLN A 566 14.02 36.32 18.81
N CYS A 567 14.04 37.56 18.31
CA CYS A 567 15.24 38.40 18.42
C CYS A 567 15.52 38.63 19.92
N THR A 568 16.62 38.09 20.44
CA THR A 568 17.04 38.36 21.82
C THR A 568 18.47 38.90 21.82
N ASN A 569 18.58 40.10 22.38
CA ASN A 569 19.75 40.93 22.69
C ASN A 569 20.63 41.43 21.52
N TYR A 570 20.67 42.76 21.44
CA TYR A 570 21.41 43.58 20.51
C TYR A 570 22.86 43.74 20.97
N ASP A 571 23.81 43.42 20.10
CA ASP A 571 25.10 44.12 20.07
C ASP A 571 24.95 45.32 19.13
N GLU A 572 25.32 46.51 19.62
CA GLU A 572 24.96 47.84 19.08
C GLU A 572 25.62 48.21 17.74
N HIS A 573 26.11 47.25 16.95
CA HIS A 573 26.86 47.54 15.72
C HIS A 573 26.50 46.73 14.46
N ASP A 574 25.31 46.12 14.37
CA ASP A 574 24.91 45.41 13.15
C ASP A 574 23.74 46.05 12.38
N SER A 575 23.96 46.22 11.07
CA SER A 575 23.17 47.00 10.10
C SER A 575 21.78 46.42 9.73
N ASN A 576 21.22 45.54 10.55
CA ASN A 576 20.11 44.65 10.20
C ASN A 576 18.76 44.96 10.86
N MET A 577 18.52 46.23 11.24
CA MET A 577 17.27 46.71 11.86
C MET A 577 16.01 46.32 11.06
N TRP A 578 16.08 46.28 9.72
CA TRP A 578 14.96 45.92 8.82
C TRP A 578 14.62 44.42 8.79
N THR A 579 15.52 43.53 9.22
CA THR A 579 15.27 42.08 9.21
C THR A 579 14.57 41.59 10.47
N CYS A 580 14.74 42.28 11.61
CA CYS A 580 14.06 41.91 12.86
C CYS A 580 12.62 42.44 12.89
N GLU A 581 12.34 43.64 12.38
CA GLU A 581 10.97 44.20 12.29
C GLU A 581 10.02 43.32 11.46
N ARG A 582 10.49 42.84 10.30
CA ARG A 582 9.76 41.88 9.44
C ARG A 582 9.56 40.51 10.09
N LYS A 583 10.50 40.05 10.93
CA LYS A 583 10.40 38.77 11.67
C LYS A 583 9.42 38.88 12.86
N SER A 584 9.38 40.03 13.55
CA SER A 584 8.40 40.30 14.61
C SER A 584 6.98 40.35 14.06
N ASN A 585 6.78 40.96 12.87
CA ASN A 585 5.48 41.02 12.20
C ASN A 585 4.97 39.62 11.81
N SER A 586 5.84 38.74 11.28
CA SER A 586 5.48 37.34 10.98
C SER A 586 5.11 36.55 12.24
N THR A 587 5.82 36.78 13.35
CA THR A 587 5.54 36.13 14.64
C THR A 587 4.20 36.60 15.22
N SER A 588 3.91 37.91 15.16
CA SER A 588 2.62 38.47 15.60
C SER A 588 1.43 37.95 14.78
N LEU A 589 1.64 37.67 13.49
CA LEU A 589 0.64 37.05 12.60
C LEU A 589 0.39 35.58 12.98
N LEU A 590 1.43 34.82 13.31
CA LEU A 590 1.32 33.43 13.78
C LEU A 590 0.68 33.35 15.19
N GLU A 591 0.89 34.34 16.04
CA GLU A 591 0.21 34.49 17.33
C GLU A 591 -1.26 34.84 17.16
N SER A 592 -1.56 35.79 16.27
CA SER A 592 -2.93 36.16 15.93
C SER A 592 -3.70 34.99 15.32
N ALA A 593 -3.08 34.25 14.39
CA ALA A 593 -3.69 33.06 13.77
C ALA A 593 -3.94 31.94 14.79
N SER A 594 -2.99 31.68 15.69
CA SER A 594 -3.14 30.70 16.75
C SER A 594 -4.22 31.10 17.77
N SER A 595 -4.31 32.39 18.10
CA SER A 595 -5.38 32.95 18.96
C SER A 595 -6.75 32.80 18.30
N LEU A 596 -6.87 33.11 17.01
CA LEU A 596 -8.11 32.94 16.24
C LEU A 596 -8.55 31.48 16.15
N ILE A 597 -7.63 30.54 15.96
CA ILE A 597 -7.95 29.10 15.97
C ILE A 597 -8.38 28.66 17.37
N THR A 598 -7.72 29.17 18.42
CA THR A 598 -8.09 28.89 19.81
C THR A 598 -9.50 29.41 20.13
N GLU A 599 -9.86 30.59 19.65
CA GLU A 599 -11.19 31.17 19.81
C GLU A 599 -12.25 30.45 18.95
N ALA A 600 -11.89 30.03 17.74
CA ALA A 600 -12.74 29.20 16.89
C ALA A 600 -13.05 27.85 17.57
N LYS A 601 -12.07 27.22 18.22
CA LYS A 601 -12.27 25.99 19.00
C LYS A 601 -13.26 26.16 20.16
N LYS A 602 -13.33 27.34 20.81
CA LYS A 602 -14.33 27.62 21.86
C LYS A 602 -15.76 27.61 21.34
N SER A 603 -15.96 27.92 20.05
CA SER A 603 -17.26 27.86 19.38
C SER A 603 -17.72 26.42 19.09
N TYR A 604 -16.80 25.45 19.18
CA TYR A 604 -17.04 24.02 19.02
C TYR A 604 -16.49 23.25 20.24
N PRO A 605 -17.10 23.41 21.44
CA PRO A 605 -16.60 22.75 22.64
C PRO A 605 -16.60 21.24 22.42
N ARG A 606 -15.40 20.64 22.54
CA ARG A 606 -15.25 19.19 22.60
C ARG A 606 -16.16 18.71 23.72
N LYS A 607 -17.02 17.72 23.48
CA LYS A 607 -17.64 17.02 24.60
C LYS A 607 -16.49 16.51 25.44
N THR A 608 -16.35 17.03 26.66
CA THR A 608 -15.53 16.40 27.70
C THR A 608 -16.18 15.06 27.98
N LEU A 609 -15.72 14.03 27.26
CA LEU A 609 -15.98 12.65 27.61
C LEU A 609 -15.20 12.40 28.89
N GLY A 610 -15.87 12.58 30.03
CA GLY A 610 -15.53 11.79 31.20
C GLY A 610 -15.53 10.31 30.79
N ALA A 611 -14.47 9.60 31.18
CA ALA A 611 -14.29 8.15 31.16
C ALA A 611 -14.90 7.35 29.98
N SER A 612 -14.00 6.72 29.21
CA SER A 612 -14.24 5.49 28.45
C SER A 612 -15.23 5.57 27.27
N LYS A 613 -14.71 6.00 26.11
CA LYS A 613 -15.05 5.35 24.84
C LYS A 613 -13.75 4.95 24.17
N GLN A 614 -13.56 3.64 24.04
CA GLN A 614 -12.46 3.03 23.31
C GLN A 614 -12.41 3.64 21.90
N ASN A 615 -11.29 4.27 21.53
CA ASN A 615 -11.09 4.75 20.17
C ASN A 615 -10.82 3.55 19.27
N ASP A 616 -11.73 3.19 18.38
CA ASP A 616 -11.58 2.02 17.49
C ASP A 616 -10.40 2.16 16.50
N LYS A 617 -9.83 3.36 16.37
CA LYS A 617 -8.67 3.67 15.51
C LYS A 617 -7.63 4.53 16.25
N PRO A 618 -6.90 3.98 17.23
CA PRO A 618 -5.85 4.71 17.93
C PRO A 618 -4.76 5.18 16.97
N MET A 619 -4.36 6.45 17.04
CA MET A 619 -3.39 7.02 16.08
C MET A 619 -1.94 6.63 16.37
N ASP A 620 -1.66 6.18 17.59
CA ASP A 620 -0.34 5.79 18.08
C ASP A 620 -0.48 4.89 19.31
N CYS A 621 0.64 4.35 19.80
CA CYS A 621 0.67 3.50 20.98
C CYS A 621 0.19 4.20 22.25
N TYR A 622 0.24 5.53 22.32
CA TYR A 622 -0.26 6.26 23.47
C TYR A 622 -1.79 6.18 23.53
N GLU A 623 -2.48 6.39 22.40
CA GLU A 623 -3.93 6.16 22.34
C GLU A 623 -4.33 4.70 22.54
N VAL A 624 -3.51 3.74 22.08
CA VAL A 624 -3.70 2.32 22.39
C VAL A 624 -3.68 2.10 23.92
N GLN A 625 -2.73 2.72 24.61
CA GLN A 625 -2.64 2.65 26.07
C GLN A 625 -3.85 3.33 26.75
N GLN A 626 -4.28 4.50 26.26
CA GLN A 626 -5.49 5.17 26.76
C GLN A 626 -6.77 4.33 26.55
N ASN A 627 -6.78 3.46 25.56
CA ASN A 627 -7.84 2.46 25.34
C ASN A 627 -7.79 1.28 26.32
N GLY A 628 -6.93 1.32 27.34
CA GLY A 628 -6.80 0.29 28.38
C GLY A 628 -5.95 -0.91 27.96
N LYS A 629 -5.17 -0.81 26.88
CA LYS A 629 -4.22 -1.85 26.47
C LYS A 629 -2.84 -1.54 27.05
N ASN A 630 -2.50 -2.18 28.15
CA ASN A 630 -1.29 -1.89 28.93
C ASN A 630 -0.17 -2.92 28.76
N GLU A 631 -0.32 -3.90 27.88
CA GLU A 631 0.70 -4.93 27.63
C GLU A 631 1.59 -4.51 26.46
N SER A 632 2.90 -4.65 26.61
CA SER A 632 3.83 -4.42 25.49
C SER A 632 3.63 -5.48 24.41
N GLY A 633 3.64 -5.07 23.15
CA GLY A 633 3.35 -5.99 22.05
C GLY A 633 3.11 -5.30 20.73
N ILE A 634 2.75 -6.08 19.71
CA ILE A 634 2.42 -5.54 18.39
C ILE A 634 0.96 -5.09 18.37
N TYR A 635 0.74 -3.83 18.00
CA TYR A 635 -0.58 -3.24 17.85
C TYR A 635 -0.73 -2.56 16.50
N THR A 636 -1.98 -2.38 16.09
CA THR A 636 -2.35 -1.62 14.90
C THR A 636 -2.68 -0.19 15.31
N ILE A 637 -2.13 0.79 14.60
CA ILE A 637 -2.39 2.22 14.77
C ILE A 637 -2.79 2.89 13.44
N TRP A 638 -3.38 4.08 13.52
CA TRP A 638 -3.92 4.85 12.38
C TRP A 638 -3.40 6.31 12.38
N PRO A 639 -2.15 6.57 11.94
CA PRO A 639 -1.58 7.91 11.97
C PRO A 639 -2.41 8.97 11.22
N ARG A 640 -2.51 10.21 11.74
CA ARG A 640 -3.48 11.22 11.25
C ARG A 640 -3.36 11.57 9.76
N SER A 641 -2.14 11.71 9.25
CA SER A 641 -1.89 11.96 7.81
C SER A 641 -2.32 10.80 6.90
N ARG A 642 -2.57 9.62 7.50
CA ARG A 642 -3.03 8.39 6.88
C ARG A 642 -4.51 8.09 7.15
N VAL A 643 -5.17 8.83 8.06
CA VAL A 643 -6.60 8.68 8.36
C VAL A 643 -7.49 9.06 7.16
N MET A 644 -7.09 10.04 6.36
CA MET A 644 -7.83 10.41 5.14
C MET A 644 -7.72 9.35 4.03
N THR A 645 -6.72 8.46 4.08
CA THR A 645 -6.47 7.36 3.14
C THR A 645 -6.72 5.97 3.74
N ASN A 646 -7.24 5.89 4.98
CA ASN A 646 -7.49 4.68 5.78
C ASN A 646 -6.30 3.68 5.83
N GLN A 647 -5.07 4.17 5.70
CA GLN A 647 -3.88 3.32 5.82
C GLN A 647 -3.55 3.11 7.30
N THR A 648 -3.26 1.86 7.68
CA THR A 648 -2.92 1.49 9.06
C THR A 648 -1.43 1.13 9.14
N LEU A 649 -0.89 1.13 10.35
CA LEU A 649 0.50 0.78 10.61
C LEU A 649 0.55 -0.18 11.79
N CYS A 650 1.23 -1.31 11.59
CA CYS A 650 1.49 -2.27 12.65
C CYS A 650 2.81 -1.89 13.33
N VAL A 651 2.80 -1.66 14.64
CA VAL A 651 3.93 -1.13 15.42
C VAL A 651 4.12 -1.95 16.70
N TYR A 652 5.34 -2.00 17.21
CA TYR A 652 5.54 -2.49 18.58
C TYR A 652 5.27 -1.33 19.54
N CYS A 653 4.29 -1.53 20.42
CA CYS A 653 4.02 -0.62 21.52
C CYS A 653 4.73 -1.10 22.77
N ASP A 654 5.60 -0.26 23.30
CA ASP A 654 6.16 -0.40 24.63
C ASP A 654 5.23 0.31 25.63
N MET A 655 4.57 -0.50 26.46
CA MET A 655 3.59 -0.04 27.44
C MET A 655 4.17 0.04 28.86
N GLU A 656 5.44 -0.28 29.02
CA GLU A 656 6.10 -0.44 30.32
C GLU A 656 7.07 0.71 30.61
N THR A 657 7.89 1.08 29.63
CA THR A 657 8.98 2.04 29.84
C THR A 657 8.45 3.47 30.00
N ASP A 658 8.90 4.20 31.03
CA ASP A 658 8.65 5.65 31.20
C ASP A 658 7.17 6.04 31.03
N GLY A 659 6.29 5.27 31.67
CA GLY A 659 4.84 5.46 31.64
C GLY A 659 4.12 4.83 30.44
N GLY A 660 4.84 4.14 29.54
CA GLY A 660 4.26 3.39 28.43
C GLY A 660 3.65 4.24 27.31
N GLY A 661 2.97 3.59 26.38
CA GLY A 661 2.38 4.24 25.21
C GLY A 661 3.41 4.68 24.16
N TRP A 662 4.57 4.04 24.14
CA TRP A 662 5.65 4.36 23.22
C TRP A 662 5.54 3.54 21.93
N THR A 663 5.67 4.21 20.80
CA THR A 663 5.74 3.55 19.49
C THR A 663 7.20 3.30 19.14
N VAL A 664 7.64 2.03 19.16
CA VAL A 664 9.04 1.68 18.84
C VAL A 664 9.24 1.81 17.33
N ILE A 665 10.20 2.65 16.93
CA ILE A 665 10.53 2.91 15.52
C ILE A 665 11.80 2.17 15.07
N GLN A 666 12.60 1.69 16.02
CA GLN A 666 13.85 0.98 15.77
C GLN A 666 14.17 0.09 16.96
N ARG A 667 14.65 -1.14 16.71
CA ARG A 667 15.21 -2.04 17.73
C ARG A 667 16.47 -2.71 17.17
N ARG A 668 17.56 -2.70 17.97
CA ARG A 668 18.81 -3.45 17.77
C ARG A 668 19.05 -4.37 18.97
N GLY A 669 19.47 -5.60 18.74
CA GLY A 669 19.93 -6.48 19.82
C GLY A 669 20.84 -7.62 19.35
N GLN A 670 21.16 -8.54 20.25
CA GLN A 670 21.97 -9.72 19.96
C GLN A 670 21.08 -10.86 19.42
N PHE A 671 20.45 -10.60 18.26
CA PHE A 671 19.61 -11.56 17.54
C PHE A 671 20.43 -12.34 16.50
N THR A 672 19.80 -13.24 15.74
CA THR A 672 20.49 -14.09 14.73
C THR A 672 20.76 -13.37 13.40
N THR A 673 20.76 -12.04 13.41
CA THR A 673 20.96 -11.17 12.24
C THR A 673 22.44 -10.93 11.97
N GLU A 674 22.79 -10.68 10.70
CA GLU A 674 24.16 -10.33 10.31
C GLU A 674 24.60 -9.00 10.94
N ASN A 675 25.91 -8.85 11.21
CA ASN A 675 26.44 -7.66 11.87
C ASN A 675 26.13 -6.36 11.11
N ASP A 676 26.11 -6.40 9.78
CA ASP A 676 25.81 -5.27 8.89
C ASP A 676 24.35 -5.24 8.41
N PHE A 677 23.42 -5.90 9.13
CA PHE A 677 22.02 -5.99 8.74
C PHE A 677 21.38 -4.63 8.41
N PHE A 678 21.76 -3.56 9.10
CA PHE A 678 21.28 -2.19 8.89
C PHE A 678 22.02 -1.40 7.79
N PHE A 679 23.01 -2.00 7.12
CA PHE A 679 23.71 -1.38 5.97
C PHE A 679 22.87 -1.52 4.69
N LYS A 680 21.68 -0.89 4.70
CA LYS A 680 20.66 -0.93 3.66
C LYS A 680 20.63 0.34 2.80
N ASP A 681 19.92 0.24 1.67
CA ASP A 681 19.72 1.33 0.71
C ASP A 681 18.57 2.29 1.10
N TRP A 682 18.42 3.38 0.34
CA TRP A 682 17.40 4.41 0.54
C TRP A 682 16.00 3.83 0.54
N GLN A 683 15.71 2.97 -0.43
CA GLN A 683 14.38 2.38 -0.59
C GLN A 683 14.01 1.51 0.62
N SER A 684 14.96 0.75 1.16
CA SER A 684 14.77 -0.05 2.38
C SER A 684 14.48 0.85 3.59
N TYR A 685 15.24 1.92 3.80
CA TYR A 685 15.02 2.85 4.91
C TYR A 685 13.74 3.67 4.76
N LYS A 686 13.30 3.95 3.54
CA LYS A 686 12.03 4.60 3.24
C LYS A 686 10.84 3.75 3.70
N VAL A 687 10.79 2.49 3.28
CA VAL A 687 9.63 1.61 3.54
C VAL A 687 9.69 0.87 4.88
N GLY A 688 10.89 0.66 5.42
CA GLY A 688 11.16 -0.12 6.63
C GLY A 688 11.57 -1.57 6.34
N PHE A 689 12.23 -2.20 7.31
CA PHE A 689 12.73 -3.58 7.21
C PHE A 689 12.88 -4.22 8.59
N GLY A 690 12.99 -5.54 8.63
CA GLY A 690 13.21 -6.31 9.86
C GLY A 690 11.94 -6.75 10.60
N ASP A 691 12.11 -7.41 11.75
CA ASP A 691 11.04 -7.91 12.60
C ASP A 691 10.85 -7.00 13.82
N LYS A 692 9.62 -6.57 14.07
CA LYS A 692 9.25 -5.67 15.17
C LYS A 692 9.52 -6.24 16.57
N LYS A 693 9.75 -7.55 16.68
CA LYS A 693 10.18 -8.21 17.92
C LYS A 693 11.70 -8.32 18.06
N GLU A 694 12.44 -8.23 16.95
CA GLU A 694 13.89 -8.39 16.86
C GLU A 694 14.53 -7.11 16.27
N ASP A 695 15.48 -7.25 15.34
CA ASP A 695 16.12 -6.15 14.63
C ASP A 695 15.19 -5.56 13.57
N PHE A 696 14.85 -4.27 13.67
CA PHE A 696 14.05 -3.58 12.65
C PHE A 696 14.22 -2.05 12.60
N TRP A 697 13.84 -1.50 11.45
CA TRP A 697 13.59 -0.07 11.21
C TRP A 697 12.17 0.11 10.68
N LEU A 698 11.39 1.01 11.27
CA LEU A 698 9.96 1.17 10.94
C LEU A 698 9.72 1.75 9.55
N GLY A 699 10.69 2.49 8.99
CA GLY A 699 10.59 3.17 7.70
C GLY A 699 10.38 4.68 7.85
N ASN A 700 11.12 5.47 7.09
CA ASN A 700 11.12 6.93 7.19
C ASN A 700 9.74 7.52 6.83
N ASP A 701 9.03 6.96 5.85
CA ASP A 701 7.65 7.37 5.53
C ASP A 701 6.68 7.17 6.72
N ASN A 702 6.94 6.16 7.54
CA ASN A 702 6.12 5.84 8.71
C ASN A 702 6.50 6.73 9.90
N ILE A 703 7.78 6.97 10.12
CA ILE A 703 8.29 7.89 11.15
C ILE A 703 7.83 9.32 10.89
N PHE A 704 7.85 9.77 9.63
CA PHE A 704 7.29 11.06 9.21
C PHE A 704 5.82 11.18 9.61
N ALA A 705 5.01 10.16 9.27
CA ALA A 705 3.59 10.17 9.55
C ALA A 705 3.27 10.22 11.05
N ILE A 706 3.98 9.44 11.88
CA ILE A 706 3.78 9.39 13.34
C ILE A 706 4.24 10.69 13.99
N SER A 707 5.43 11.18 13.64
CA SER A 707 6.01 12.34 14.32
C SER A 707 5.35 13.67 13.94
N ASN A 708 4.64 13.72 12.80
CA ASN A 708 3.97 14.93 12.34
C ASN A 708 2.48 15.04 12.71
N GLN A 709 1.89 14.07 13.41
CA GLN A 709 0.46 14.11 13.74
C GLN A 709 0.13 14.90 15.02
N ALA A 710 1.12 15.04 15.90
CA ALA A 710 1.09 15.82 17.13
C ALA A 710 2.54 16.17 17.52
N PRO A 711 2.76 17.22 18.34
CA PRO A 711 4.06 17.46 18.96
C PRO A 711 4.56 16.18 19.63
N SER A 712 5.68 15.64 19.16
CA SER A 712 6.17 14.33 19.56
C SER A 712 7.49 14.44 20.31
N MET A 713 7.71 13.53 21.25
CA MET A 713 8.97 13.30 21.93
C MET A 713 9.57 11.97 21.45
N ILE A 714 10.89 11.86 21.50
CA ILE A 714 11.62 10.64 21.17
C ILE A 714 12.49 10.22 22.35
N ARG A 715 12.65 8.91 22.51
CA ARG A 715 13.48 8.29 23.54
C ARG A 715 14.36 7.22 22.91
N PHE A 716 15.61 7.20 23.32
CA PHE A 716 16.64 6.22 22.97
C PHE A 716 16.97 5.46 24.24
N ASP A 717 16.73 4.15 24.26
CA ASP A 717 17.16 3.26 25.34
C ASP A 717 18.36 2.46 24.86
N LEU A 718 19.46 2.52 25.62
CA LEU A 718 20.77 2.02 25.24
C LEU A 718 21.26 1.00 26.27
N LYS A 719 21.93 -0.06 25.82
CA LYS A 719 22.62 -1.02 26.69
C LYS A 719 24.00 -1.35 26.15
N ASP A 720 25.01 -1.33 27.01
CA ASP A 720 26.38 -1.69 26.64
C ASP A 720 26.62 -3.22 26.73
N ALA A 721 27.79 -3.67 26.25
CA ALA A 721 28.17 -5.09 26.28
C ALA A 721 28.34 -5.67 27.69
N SER A 722 28.49 -4.82 28.72
CA SER A 722 28.55 -5.22 30.13
C SER A 722 27.16 -5.29 30.78
N GLY A 723 26.11 -4.93 30.04
CA GLY A 723 24.72 -4.97 30.50
C GLY A 723 24.24 -3.72 31.22
N TYR A 724 25.07 -2.67 31.35
CA TYR A 724 24.63 -1.38 31.88
C TYR A 724 23.72 -0.69 30.88
N SER A 725 22.69 -0.01 31.36
CA SER A 725 21.75 0.74 30.53
C SER A 725 21.84 2.24 30.79
N ALA A 726 21.53 3.03 29.76
CA ALA A 726 21.30 4.47 29.84
C ALA A 726 20.23 4.88 28.84
N TYR A 727 19.73 6.10 28.94
CA TYR A 727 18.75 6.64 27.99
C TYR A 727 18.98 8.10 27.65
N ALA A 728 18.51 8.48 26.47
CA ALA A 728 18.40 9.86 26.02
C ALA A 728 16.97 10.15 25.60
N LYS A 729 16.43 11.30 25.98
CA LYS A 729 15.05 11.70 25.68
C LYS A 729 15.03 13.15 25.21
N TYR A 730 14.34 13.40 24.11
CA TYR A 730 14.22 14.73 23.51
C TYR A 730 12.75 15.14 23.48
N GLN A 731 12.47 16.33 24.02
CA GLN A 731 11.10 16.84 24.14
C GLN A 731 10.45 17.21 22.80
N LYS A 732 11.25 17.44 21.77
CA LYS A 732 10.79 17.76 20.42
C LYS A 732 11.46 16.82 19.43
N PHE A 733 10.65 16.16 18.62
CA PHE A 733 11.10 15.28 17.55
C PHE A 733 10.10 15.25 16.40
N TRP A 734 10.59 15.50 15.19
CA TRP A 734 9.94 15.08 13.94
C TRP A 734 10.97 15.00 12.82
N ILE A 735 10.55 14.42 11.70
CA ILE A 735 11.31 14.45 10.46
C ILE A 735 10.45 15.09 9.37
N ASP A 736 11.09 15.64 8.34
CA ASP A 736 10.39 16.06 7.10
C ASP A 736 10.11 14.85 6.19
N ASP A 737 9.46 15.07 5.04
CA ASP A 737 9.17 14.03 4.06
C ASP A 737 10.37 13.76 3.12
N GLU A 738 10.18 12.88 2.15
CA GLU A 738 11.22 12.49 1.20
C GLU A 738 11.71 13.67 0.33
N ASP A 739 10.84 14.62 -0.02
CA ASP A 739 11.20 15.78 -0.84
C ASP A 739 12.23 16.68 -0.12
N TYR A 740 12.30 16.59 1.21
CA TYR A 740 13.30 17.22 2.07
C TYR A 740 14.27 16.21 2.69
N ASN A 741 14.49 15.06 2.04
CA ASN A 741 15.45 14.03 2.45
C ASN A 741 15.28 13.57 3.91
N TYR A 742 14.04 13.52 4.42
CA TYR A 742 13.71 13.16 5.80
C TYR A 742 14.49 13.95 6.86
N LYS A 743 14.69 15.25 6.63
CA LYS A 743 15.44 16.15 7.53
C LYS A 743 14.99 16.03 8.99
N LEU A 744 15.95 15.93 9.91
CA LEU A 744 15.71 15.72 11.33
C LEU A 744 15.50 17.03 12.10
N HIS A 745 14.46 17.05 12.92
CA HIS A 745 14.20 18.11 13.89
C HIS A 745 14.15 17.51 15.29
N ILE A 746 15.15 17.80 16.12
CA ILE A 746 15.31 17.20 17.44
C ILE A 746 15.88 18.22 18.43
N SER A 747 15.26 18.37 19.61
CA SER A 747 15.77 19.26 20.66
C SER A 747 15.13 19.00 22.04
N GLY A 748 15.66 19.68 23.07
CA GLY A 748 15.18 19.56 24.45
C GLY A 748 15.62 18.26 25.10
N TYR A 749 16.92 17.98 25.04
CA TYR A 749 17.57 16.80 25.61
C TYR A 749 17.37 16.68 27.13
N SER A 750 17.25 15.44 27.59
CA SER A 750 17.28 14.99 28.98
C SER A 750 17.69 13.52 29.02
N GLY A 751 18.19 13.03 30.16
CA GLY A 751 18.62 11.63 30.31
C GLY A 751 20.02 11.52 30.88
N ASP A 752 20.53 10.30 31.00
CA ASP A 752 21.82 9.96 31.60
C ASP A 752 22.86 9.46 30.57
N ALA A 753 22.48 9.30 29.30
CA ALA A 753 23.39 8.88 28.22
C ALA A 753 24.26 10.03 27.63
N GLY A 754 24.10 11.27 28.07
CA GLY A 754 24.62 12.45 27.37
C GLY A 754 23.99 12.69 25.99
N ASP A 755 24.15 13.90 25.44
CA ASP A 755 23.54 14.30 24.17
C ASP A 755 24.46 14.04 22.97
N SER A 756 24.23 12.94 22.24
CA SER A 756 24.95 12.62 21.00
C SER A 756 24.17 12.93 19.72
N MET A 757 23.04 13.63 19.82
CA MET A 757 22.23 14.07 18.68
C MET A 757 22.24 15.60 18.46
N ASP A 758 22.89 16.35 19.36
CA ASP A 758 23.02 17.82 19.31
C ASP A 758 23.46 18.35 17.93
N SER A 759 24.44 17.69 17.30
CA SER A 759 25.00 18.04 16.00
C SER A 759 24.20 17.50 14.80
N ASN A 760 23.27 16.57 15.04
CA ASN A 760 22.44 15.94 14.02
C ASN A 760 21.17 16.76 13.71
N HIS A 761 20.85 17.78 14.52
CA HIS A 761 19.71 18.65 14.27
C HIS A 761 19.84 19.36 12.90
N LEU A 762 18.73 19.39 12.15
CA LEU A 762 18.60 19.94 10.79
C LEU A 762 19.40 19.22 9.71
N ARG A 763 19.91 18.01 10.00
CA ARG A 763 20.60 17.17 9.02
C ARG A 763 19.62 16.33 8.22
N GLU A 764 19.99 16.07 6.97
CA GLU A 764 19.27 15.19 6.05
C GLU A 764 19.70 13.74 6.28
N PHE A 765 18.83 12.80 5.97
CA PHE A 765 19.12 11.38 6.17
C PHE A 765 20.04 10.89 5.05
N SER A 766 21.07 10.10 5.35
CA SER A 766 21.97 9.51 4.35
C SER A 766 21.97 8.00 4.44
N THR A 767 22.01 7.32 3.28
CA THR A 767 22.13 5.86 3.15
C THR A 767 23.34 5.50 2.29
N LYS A 768 23.66 4.21 2.19
CA LYS A 768 24.84 3.75 1.43
C LYS A 768 24.82 4.17 -0.05
N ASP A 769 23.64 4.34 -0.62
CA ASP A 769 23.37 4.66 -2.02
C ASP A 769 22.93 6.13 -2.23
N ARG A 770 22.76 6.90 -1.15
CA ARG A 770 22.34 8.31 -1.22
C ARG A 770 22.99 9.13 -0.12
N ASP A 771 23.98 9.92 -0.52
CA ASP A 771 24.73 10.80 0.36
C ASP A 771 24.08 12.20 0.43
N ASN A 772 23.58 12.56 1.60
CA ASN A 772 23.00 13.88 1.90
C ASN A 772 23.68 14.53 3.12
N ASP A 773 24.87 14.04 3.52
CA ASP A 773 25.59 14.62 4.65
C ASP A 773 26.48 15.80 4.21
N VAL A 774 27.18 16.44 5.17
CA VAL A 774 28.02 17.61 4.88
C VAL A 774 29.50 17.28 4.87
N TYR A 775 29.86 16.00 5.03
CA TYR A 775 31.24 15.56 4.92
C TYR A 775 31.63 15.43 3.44
N ARG A 776 32.94 15.38 3.17
CA ARG A 776 33.46 15.29 1.80
C ARG A 776 33.27 13.89 1.19
N ASP A 777 33.22 12.87 2.05
CA ASP A 777 33.06 11.46 1.73
C ASP A 777 31.75 10.96 2.37
N SER A 778 31.21 9.83 1.94
CA SER A 778 29.90 9.37 2.44
C SER A 778 30.02 8.75 3.84
N CYS A 779 29.48 9.43 4.85
CA CYS A 779 29.49 8.92 6.22
C CYS A 779 28.71 7.60 6.34
N ALA A 780 27.62 7.44 5.60
CA ALA A 780 26.85 6.20 5.61
C ALA A 780 27.67 5.00 5.12
N GLN A 781 28.56 5.21 4.14
CA GLN A 781 29.46 4.17 3.62
C GLN A 781 30.59 3.85 4.60
N GLU A 782 31.17 4.86 5.26
CA GLU A 782 32.24 4.68 6.25
C GLU A 782 31.72 4.03 7.54
N ARG A 783 30.56 4.50 8.01
CA ARG A 783 29.94 4.10 9.28
C ARG A 783 29.07 2.84 9.17
N LYS A 784 28.92 2.30 7.96
CA LYS A 784 28.14 1.08 7.66
C LYS A 784 26.71 1.08 8.21
N GLY A 785 26.08 2.26 8.20
CA GLY A 785 24.73 2.46 8.72
C GLY A 785 24.15 3.77 8.19
N ALA A 786 22.83 3.81 7.97
CA ALA A 786 22.16 5.03 7.58
C ALA A 786 21.80 5.89 8.78
N TRP A 787 22.03 7.19 8.71
CA TRP A 787 21.77 8.11 9.81
C TRP A 787 21.63 9.56 9.32
N TRP A 788 21.23 10.46 10.22
CA TRP A 788 21.21 11.91 9.98
C TRP A 788 22.61 12.49 10.20
N TYR A 789 23.59 12.11 9.38
CA TYR A 789 24.98 12.53 9.59
C TYR A 789 25.17 14.04 9.40
N ASN A 790 26.06 14.61 10.21
CA ASN A 790 26.61 15.93 9.99
C ASN A 790 28.02 15.77 9.38
N ASP A 791 29.05 15.73 10.21
CA ASP A 791 30.43 15.39 9.85
C ASP A 791 30.76 13.97 10.37
N CYS A 792 30.00 12.98 9.88
CA CYS A 792 29.94 11.58 10.33
C CYS A 792 29.55 11.35 11.81
N GLY A 793 29.38 12.43 12.58
CA GLY A 793 28.58 12.51 13.79
C GLY A 793 29.16 11.85 15.05
N MET A 794 28.44 12.08 16.15
CA MET A 794 28.71 11.51 17.48
C MET A 794 27.77 10.33 17.80
N SER A 795 26.91 9.94 16.85
CA SER A 795 25.95 8.85 16.97
C SER A 795 25.85 8.06 15.65
N ASN A 796 25.73 6.75 15.76
CA ASN A 796 25.52 5.84 14.63
C ASN A 796 24.80 4.57 15.12
N LEU A 797 23.54 4.71 15.55
CA LEU A 797 22.80 3.59 16.12
C LEU A 797 22.37 2.55 15.08
N ASN A 798 22.51 2.87 13.80
CA ASN A 798 22.27 1.97 12.68
C ASN A 798 23.56 1.31 12.14
N GLY A 799 24.69 1.48 12.81
CA GLY A 799 25.97 0.87 12.45
C GLY A 799 26.04 -0.65 12.65
N LEU A 800 27.25 -1.21 12.57
CA LEU A 800 27.57 -2.61 12.76
C LEU A 800 27.26 -3.08 14.18
N ASN A 801 26.60 -4.23 14.29
CA ASN A 801 26.31 -4.89 15.56
C ASN A 801 27.54 -5.66 16.06
N GLN A 802 28.36 -5.01 16.89
CA GLN A 802 29.66 -5.53 17.33
C GLN A 802 29.88 -5.21 18.81
N PRO A 803 29.05 -5.74 19.72
CA PRO A 803 29.00 -5.30 21.11
C PRO A 803 30.37 -5.32 21.79
N GLY A 804 30.79 -4.16 22.31
CA GLY A 804 32.06 -4.00 23.03
C GLY A 804 33.27 -3.72 22.15
N GLU A 805 33.15 -3.76 20.82
CA GLU A 805 34.23 -3.38 19.91
C GLU A 805 34.33 -1.85 19.78
N ASP A 806 35.55 -1.32 19.86
CA ASP A 806 35.84 0.09 19.58
C ASP A 806 35.92 0.29 18.06
N SER A 807 34.83 0.82 17.49
CA SER A 807 34.66 0.94 16.04
C SER A 807 33.77 2.13 15.71
N LEU A 808 34.30 3.03 14.87
CA LEU A 808 33.52 4.15 14.34
C LEU A 808 32.28 3.69 13.56
N ALA A 809 32.33 2.49 12.97
CA ALA A 809 31.22 1.88 12.24
C ALA A 809 30.23 1.13 13.15
N GLY A 810 30.53 0.97 14.44
CA GLY A 810 29.66 0.27 15.38
C GLY A 810 28.38 1.03 15.74
N MET A 811 27.54 0.41 16.57
CA MET A 811 26.35 1.05 17.16
C MET A 811 26.77 2.05 18.24
N VAL A 812 27.01 3.30 17.85
CA VAL A 812 27.71 4.28 18.70
C VAL A 812 26.79 5.32 19.32
N TRP A 813 27.03 5.62 20.60
CA TRP A 813 26.55 6.81 21.31
C TRP A 813 27.70 7.46 22.11
N GLN A 814 28.38 8.43 21.47
CA GLN A 814 29.70 8.90 21.90
C GLN A 814 29.73 9.47 23.32
N LYS A 815 28.70 10.23 23.72
CA LYS A 815 28.71 10.89 25.05
C LYS A 815 28.60 9.92 26.22
N TRP A 816 28.20 8.66 25.97
CA TRP A 816 28.07 7.65 27.01
C TRP A 816 29.22 6.65 27.02
N LYS A 817 29.53 6.03 25.86
CA LYS A 817 30.52 4.94 25.76
C LYS A 817 31.62 5.21 24.73
N GLY A 818 31.76 6.45 24.28
CA GLY A 818 32.68 6.78 23.19
C GLY A 818 32.28 6.03 21.92
N TYR A 819 33.26 5.49 21.20
CA TYR A 819 33.05 4.74 19.97
C TYR A 819 32.97 3.22 20.19
N VAL A 820 32.79 2.80 21.45
CA VAL A 820 32.51 1.40 21.77
C VAL A 820 31.08 1.07 21.38
N SER A 821 30.94 0.07 20.50
CA SER A 821 29.66 -0.36 19.97
C SER A 821 28.77 -0.98 21.07
N LEU A 822 27.51 -0.56 21.08
CA LEU A 822 26.51 -0.97 22.06
C LEU A 822 26.02 -2.41 21.81
N ALA A 823 25.32 -3.00 22.79
CA ALA A 823 24.74 -4.34 22.68
C ALA A 823 23.25 -4.33 22.33
N ASN A 824 22.50 -3.35 22.83
CA ASN A 824 21.10 -3.15 22.48
C ASN A 824 20.79 -1.67 22.34
N VAL A 825 19.87 -1.37 21.41
CA VAL A 825 19.34 -0.04 21.18
C VAL A 825 17.85 -0.16 20.90
N GLU A 826 17.04 0.71 21.49
CA GLU A 826 15.68 0.93 21.05
C GLU A 826 15.42 2.42 20.88
N ILE A 827 14.74 2.78 19.79
CA ILE A 827 14.29 4.14 19.55
C ILE A 827 12.77 4.13 19.50
N LYS A 828 12.15 5.01 20.28
CA LYS A 828 10.69 5.03 20.44
C LYS A 828 10.15 6.46 20.53
N VAL A 829 8.97 6.67 19.93
CA VAL A 829 8.33 7.98 19.78
C VAL A 829 6.97 7.96 20.46
N ARG A 830 6.60 9.06 21.10
CA ARG A 830 5.31 9.23 21.78
C ARG A 830 4.83 10.68 21.63
N PRO A 831 3.52 10.93 21.47
CA PRO A 831 2.99 12.29 21.56
C PRO A 831 3.32 12.93 22.90
N ARG A 832 3.57 14.24 22.90
CA ARG A 832 3.74 15.03 24.11
C ARG A 832 2.37 15.29 24.74
N PRO A 833 2.14 14.91 26.01
CA PRO A 833 0.94 15.33 26.72
C PRO A 833 0.85 16.86 26.71
N LEU A 834 -0.29 17.40 26.26
CA LEU A 834 -0.57 18.83 26.39
C LEU A 834 -0.68 19.12 27.90
N ALA A 835 0.15 20.04 28.38
CA ALA A 835 0.13 20.52 29.76
C ALA A 835 -1.13 21.32 30.06
#